data_AF-A0A928P4W0-F1
#
_entry.id   AF-A0A928P4W0-F1
#
_cell.length_a   1.000
_cell.length_b   1.000
_cell.length_c   1.000
_cell.angle_alpha   90.00
_cell.angle_beta   90.00
_cell.angle_gamma   90.00
#
_symmetry.space_group_name_H-M   'P 1'
#
loop_
_entity.id
_entity.type
_entity.pdbx_description
1 polymer ?
#
loop_
_entity_poly.entity_id
_entity_poly.type
_entity_poly.pdbx_seq_one_letter_code
_entity_poly.pdbx_strand_id
1 'polypeptide(L)'
;MKRILCMLLCLLMLVPMTVTWTSAEKKTETSEPEVLSASEPSGRIVCWGDSFTQGLRDGFHDISPRPYPKALSEILGVESLNFGVGGDTAEAIAMRQGGISIYVDDLTIPAEAEWVPITIIAENGYSTESLAANGDTGLNDVTIGGIKGKINWNSDYARHEFIRNEPGEELVITELTQIYTAGMSVPQNGDVLVMCIGANNRDWQPDSEEDFQTLIDIQEAIIDYAATDEFIIIAYPSIEFLKYDTVFNAKLKEYWGEHFVDFNDYMLSDQAFEDFGIKKTGPDMKDIREGKIPRSFLAAGDLHPNQTGYDIISKFVAERIDELGYLDEKQDYDPEMSFKDVSNSAWYYSSVKYCANNGLMKGSSASTFNPNGMVTREAFVQTLANIEGINESDYSSKTSFDDVKADQWYSAAIEWAKQNDIVKGITETTFGLGQQVTRQQMATMFRRFVEYKGGDVDLKADLTVFADYSKIPDWSKEGVEFAVAQGLFKGNDKGEFNPTGKATRASLATVLHRYHYKSVYGIEAPDSAAADSLLVEANTKQRIVCFGDSLTVGAGHTSFPTLLQQRFNVRTQNYGVGGEGSGSIAMRQGAIPFYVKPVTIPADTTPIPMQMMDGEGDDIDLGYFGTSGLNPVIVGGVEGNYYYDNETETFMFKRTRAGDAVEIKTATRVITSAMTNRRENDILVLFLGSNNHYSTRNVNELIEIQEQMIKYSGSKKFIIVGFTSKDYMSEVDEVNAILKEYWGKHFVDLREYMMTEQCLIDNGITPTEADYKNLSKGEIPASLLTDTIHGNQTFYNIIADMVGDRIEDLHYIR
;
A
#
# COMPACT_ATOMS: atom_id res chain seq x y z
N MET A 1 44.69 42.16 -37.23
CA MET A 1 45.45 41.09 -36.53
C MET A 1 44.78 40.55 -35.24
N LYS A 2 43.46 40.69 -35.05
CA LYS A 2 42.72 39.99 -33.95
C LYS A 2 41.44 39.27 -34.43
N ARG A 3 41.37 38.93 -35.72
CA ARG A 3 40.29 38.09 -36.30
C ARG A 3 40.81 36.93 -37.18
N ILE A 4 42.11 36.64 -37.12
CA ILE A 4 42.73 35.51 -37.85
C ILE A 4 43.22 34.41 -36.88
N LEU A 5 43.24 34.65 -35.57
CA LEU A 5 43.70 33.67 -34.58
C LEU A 5 42.60 32.71 -34.06
N CYS A 6 41.31 33.05 -34.21
CA CYS A 6 40.21 32.14 -33.83
C CYS A 6 39.78 31.18 -34.96
N MET A 7 40.21 31.41 -36.21
CA MET A 7 39.88 30.51 -37.34
C MET A 7 40.96 29.47 -37.64
N LEU A 8 42.13 29.55 -36.98
CA LEU A 8 43.24 28.59 -37.15
C LEU A 8 43.34 27.55 -36.02
N LEU A 9 42.51 27.68 -34.97
CA LEU A 9 42.42 26.70 -33.88
C LEU A 9 41.29 25.66 -34.07
N CYS A 10 40.41 25.83 -35.07
CA CYS A 10 39.34 24.87 -35.40
C CYS A 10 39.68 23.91 -36.54
N LEU A 11 40.93 23.86 -37.04
CA LEU A 11 41.28 23.07 -38.24
C LEU A 11 42.42 22.04 -38.05
N LEU A 12 42.82 21.73 -36.82
CA LEU A 12 43.94 20.81 -36.54
C LEU A 12 43.65 19.67 -35.54
N MET A 13 42.38 19.35 -35.27
CA MET A 13 42.00 18.14 -34.51
C MET A 13 40.99 17.26 -35.25
N LEU A 14 41.13 17.16 -36.57
CA LEU A 14 40.52 16.10 -37.38
C LEU A 14 41.58 15.03 -37.67
N VAL A 15 41.77 14.15 -36.70
CA VAL A 15 42.22 12.78 -36.99
C VAL A 15 41.05 11.88 -36.57
N PRO A 16 40.41 11.16 -37.48
CA PRO A 16 39.40 10.19 -37.10
C PRO A 16 40.12 9.07 -36.35
N MET A 17 39.96 9.01 -35.03
CA MET A 17 40.14 7.76 -34.32
C MET A 17 38.96 6.86 -34.72
N THR A 18 39.14 6.10 -35.79
CA THR A 18 38.37 4.88 -36.00
C THR A 18 38.70 3.94 -34.85
N VAL A 19 37.93 3.99 -33.78
CA VAL A 19 37.84 2.85 -32.85
C VAL A 19 37.02 1.82 -33.58
N THR A 20 37.70 0.93 -34.29
CA THR A 20 37.11 -0.33 -34.71
C THR A 20 36.79 -1.10 -33.43
N TRP A 21 35.52 -1.19 -33.07
CA TRP A 21 35.04 -2.24 -32.18
C TRP A 21 35.24 -3.56 -32.92
N THR A 22 36.41 -4.17 -32.73
CA THR A 22 36.56 -5.60 -32.95
C THR A 22 35.60 -6.27 -31.99
N SER A 23 34.66 -7.06 -32.54
CA SER A 23 33.82 -7.98 -31.79
C SER A 23 34.68 -8.73 -30.77
N ALA A 24 34.65 -8.27 -29.52
CA ALA A 24 35.24 -8.99 -28.42
C ALA A 24 34.40 -10.25 -28.27
N GLU A 25 35.02 -11.40 -28.50
CA GLU A 25 34.41 -12.71 -28.27
C GLU A 25 33.82 -12.73 -26.85
N LYS A 26 32.50 -12.95 -26.79
CA LYS A 26 31.71 -13.17 -25.57
C LYS A 26 32.38 -14.29 -24.77
N LYS A 27 33.13 -13.91 -23.73
CA LYS A 27 33.64 -14.83 -22.70
C LYS A 27 33.66 -14.12 -21.35
N THR A 28 32.47 -13.88 -20.85
CA THR A 28 32.15 -13.81 -19.43
C THR A 28 30.78 -14.45 -19.29
N GLU A 29 30.75 -15.65 -18.71
CA GLU A 29 29.54 -16.24 -18.12
C GLU A 29 29.20 -15.38 -16.91
N THR A 30 28.47 -14.29 -17.14
CA THR A 30 27.65 -13.64 -16.12
C THR A 30 26.23 -13.98 -16.51
N SER A 31 25.57 -14.79 -15.68
CA SER A 31 24.23 -15.30 -15.90
C SER A 31 23.29 -14.16 -16.27
N GLU A 32 22.76 -14.20 -17.50
CA GLU A 32 21.54 -13.49 -17.88
C GLU A 32 20.48 -13.77 -16.79
N PRO A 33 19.72 -12.76 -16.32
CA PRO A 33 18.70 -13.00 -15.32
C PRO A 33 17.71 -14.04 -15.86
N GLU A 34 17.59 -15.17 -15.16
CA GLU A 34 16.62 -16.20 -15.48
C GLU A 34 15.23 -15.59 -15.38
N VAL A 35 14.51 -15.66 -16.50
CA VAL A 35 13.07 -15.37 -16.63
C VAL A 35 12.33 -15.95 -15.43
N LEU A 36 11.65 -15.06 -14.70
CA LEU A 36 10.81 -15.32 -13.54
C LEU A 36 10.04 -16.64 -13.70
N SER A 37 10.30 -17.63 -12.84
CA SER A 37 9.43 -18.81 -12.79
C SER A 37 8.06 -18.40 -12.24
N ALA A 38 7.05 -18.48 -13.10
CA ALA A 38 5.66 -18.07 -12.91
C ALA A 38 5.12 -18.18 -11.47
N SER A 39 4.92 -17.03 -10.82
CA SER A 39 3.90 -16.85 -9.77
C SER A 39 2.52 -17.17 -10.34
N GLU A 40 1.53 -17.51 -9.48
CA GLU A 40 0.14 -17.58 -9.96
C GLU A 40 -0.23 -16.24 -10.62
N PRO A 41 -0.91 -16.25 -11.78
CA PRO A 41 -1.18 -15.05 -12.54
C PRO A 41 -1.97 -14.07 -11.68
N SER A 42 -1.36 -12.92 -11.42
CA SER A 42 -1.91 -11.98 -10.44
C SER A 42 -3.13 -11.22 -10.99
N GLY A 43 -3.23 -11.10 -12.32
CA GLY A 43 -4.38 -10.48 -13.00
C GLY A 43 -4.55 -9.00 -12.71
N ARG A 44 -3.52 -8.34 -12.16
CA ARG A 44 -3.50 -6.90 -11.89
C ARG A 44 -3.12 -6.14 -13.14
N ILE A 45 -3.35 -4.84 -13.10
CA ILE A 45 -2.97 -3.91 -14.16
C ILE A 45 -1.84 -3.02 -13.64
N VAL A 46 -0.72 -2.97 -14.35
CA VAL A 46 0.45 -2.18 -13.96
C VAL A 46 0.60 -1.01 -14.92
N CYS A 47 0.35 0.21 -14.43
CA CYS A 47 0.36 1.42 -15.25
C CYS A 47 1.66 2.20 -15.08
N TRP A 48 2.41 2.38 -16.17
CA TRP A 48 3.63 3.20 -16.22
C TRP A 48 3.45 4.42 -17.11
N GLY A 49 4.00 5.55 -16.67
CA GLY A 49 3.96 6.80 -17.44
C GLY A 49 4.40 8.00 -16.65
N ASP A 50 4.07 9.18 -17.15
CA ASP A 50 4.47 10.45 -16.54
C ASP A 50 3.35 11.08 -15.68
N SER A 51 3.26 12.41 -15.65
CA SER A 51 2.18 13.16 -15.00
C SER A 51 0.78 12.77 -15.47
N PHE A 52 0.63 12.31 -16.72
CA PHE A 52 -0.63 11.85 -17.26
C PHE A 52 -1.11 10.58 -16.56
N THR A 53 -0.20 9.65 -16.28
CA THR A 53 -0.47 8.42 -15.51
C THR A 53 -0.56 8.69 -14.02
N GLN A 54 0.27 9.60 -13.49
CA GLN A 54 0.33 9.93 -12.06
C GLN A 54 -1.00 10.47 -11.52
N GLY A 55 -1.61 11.43 -12.22
CA GLY A 55 -2.89 12.01 -11.83
C GLY A 55 -2.88 13.22 -10.90
N LEU A 56 -1.75 13.60 -10.27
CA LEU A 56 -1.52 14.81 -9.42
C LEU A 56 0.01 15.13 -9.48
N ARG A 57 0.61 16.31 -9.79
CA ARG A 57 0.42 17.72 -9.38
C ARG A 57 1.29 18.68 -10.25
N ASP A 58 0.89 19.95 -10.45
CA ASP A 58 1.80 21.12 -10.46
C ASP A 58 1.10 22.27 -9.72
N GLY A 59 1.81 22.99 -8.86
CA GLY A 59 1.34 23.74 -7.69
C GLY A 59 0.36 24.91 -7.88
N PHE A 60 -0.35 24.98 -9.01
CA PHE A 60 -1.37 26.00 -9.28
C PHE A 60 -2.67 25.49 -9.93
N HIS A 61 -2.77 24.21 -10.32
CA HIS A 61 -3.99 23.69 -10.98
C HIS A 61 -4.33 22.23 -10.61
N ASP A 62 -5.63 21.98 -10.48
CA ASP A 62 -6.26 20.73 -10.04
C ASP A 62 -6.33 19.73 -11.21
N ILE A 63 -5.60 18.60 -11.12
CA ILE A 63 -5.75 17.46 -12.02
C ILE A 63 -6.50 16.35 -11.29
N SER A 64 -7.32 15.61 -12.04
CA SER A 64 -8.34 14.72 -11.49
C SER A 64 -7.79 13.69 -10.47
N PRO A 65 -8.43 13.50 -9.30
CA PRO A 65 -7.96 12.59 -8.25
C PRO A 65 -8.16 11.10 -8.57
N ARG A 66 -8.94 10.82 -9.62
CA ARG A 66 -9.16 9.49 -10.16
C ARG A 66 -8.50 9.45 -11.54
N PRO A 67 -7.18 9.28 -11.62
CA PRO A 67 -6.48 9.13 -12.89
C PRO A 67 -6.87 7.82 -13.57
N TYR A 68 -6.48 7.67 -14.84
CA TYR A 68 -6.91 6.50 -15.60
C TYR A 68 -6.58 5.15 -14.95
N PRO A 69 -5.46 4.93 -14.23
CA PRO A 69 -5.19 3.65 -13.57
C PRO A 69 -6.26 3.33 -12.51
N LYS A 70 -6.66 4.31 -11.70
CA LYS A 70 -7.68 4.15 -10.67
C LYS A 70 -9.06 3.87 -11.31
N ALA A 71 -9.45 4.67 -12.30
CA ALA A 71 -10.72 4.46 -13.02
C ALA A 71 -10.75 3.11 -13.76
N LEU A 72 -9.61 2.65 -14.28
CA LEU A 72 -9.47 1.35 -14.93
C LEU A 72 -9.68 0.18 -13.96
N SER A 73 -9.13 0.29 -12.73
CA SER A 73 -9.34 -0.68 -11.65
C SER A 73 -10.83 -0.85 -11.32
N GLU A 74 -11.58 0.25 -11.32
CA GLU A 74 -13.02 0.24 -11.02
C GLU A 74 -13.86 -0.37 -12.15
N ILE A 75 -13.51 -0.09 -13.42
CA ILE A 75 -14.22 -0.63 -14.59
C ILE A 75 -14.04 -2.15 -14.68
N LEU A 76 -12.81 -2.63 -14.48
CA LEU A 76 -12.47 -4.04 -14.68
C LEU A 76 -12.62 -4.89 -13.41
N GLY A 77 -12.77 -4.26 -12.24
CA GLY A 77 -12.89 -4.96 -10.96
C GLY A 77 -11.60 -5.68 -10.53
N VAL A 78 -10.45 -5.28 -11.08
CA VAL A 78 -9.11 -5.81 -10.76
C VAL A 78 -8.22 -4.69 -10.23
N GLU A 79 -7.24 -5.01 -9.39
CA GLU A 79 -6.32 -3.99 -8.85
C GLU A 79 -5.48 -3.38 -9.98
N SER A 80 -5.41 -2.05 -10.02
CA SER A 80 -4.45 -1.33 -10.87
C SER A 80 -3.42 -0.59 -10.02
N LEU A 81 -2.14 -0.82 -10.32
CA LEU A 81 -1.00 -0.15 -9.71
C LEU A 81 -0.63 1.06 -10.56
N ASN A 82 -0.44 2.21 -9.92
CA ASN A 82 -0.06 3.47 -10.58
C ASN A 82 1.42 3.79 -10.30
N PHE A 83 2.26 3.66 -11.33
CA PHE A 83 3.69 4.02 -11.29
C PHE A 83 3.98 5.33 -12.04
N GLY A 84 2.97 6.19 -12.21
CA GLY A 84 3.16 7.49 -12.84
C GLY A 84 4.00 8.45 -12.01
N VAL A 85 4.97 9.14 -12.64
CA VAL A 85 5.78 10.19 -12.01
C VAL A 85 5.80 11.44 -12.87
N GLY A 86 5.32 12.56 -12.33
CA GLY A 86 5.21 13.82 -13.04
C GLY A 86 6.56 14.41 -13.42
N GLY A 87 6.74 14.77 -14.69
CA GLY A 87 8.00 15.33 -15.20
C GLY A 87 9.05 14.30 -15.61
N ASP A 88 8.79 13.00 -15.41
CA ASP A 88 9.70 11.96 -15.87
C ASP A 88 9.69 11.82 -17.38
N THR A 89 10.88 11.54 -17.93
CA THR A 89 11.09 11.24 -19.34
C THR A 89 10.90 9.74 -19.61
N ALA A 90 10.78 9.36 -20.88
CA ALA A 90 10.66 7.96 -21.28
C ALA A 90 11.81 7.08 -20.74
N GLU A 91 13.03 7.63 -20.76
CA GLU A 91 14.23 6.96 -20.28
C GLU A 91 14.19 6.75 -18.76
N ALA A 92 13.78 7.76 -17.99
CA ALA A 92 13.67 7.63 -16.54
C ALA A 92 12.63 6.56 -16.13
N ILE A 93 11.49 6.53 -16.83
CA ILE A 93 10.46 5.50 -16.61
C ILE A 93 11.02 4.10 -16.88
N ALA A 94 11.72 3.91 -17.99
CA ALA A 94 12.34 2.63 -18.32
C ALA A 94 13.47 2.23 -17.33
N MET A 95 14.23 3.19 -16.81
CA MET A 95 15.22 2.93 -15.76
C MET A 95 14.58 2.51 -14.44
N ARG A 96 13.44 3.11 -14.06
CA ARG A 96 12.67 2.71 -12.87
C ARG A 96 12.08 1.32 -13.03
N GLN A 97 11.57 0.98 -14.22
CA GLN A 97 10.90 -0.30 -14.45
C GLN A 97 11.90 -1.44 -14.69
N GLY A 98 13.10 -1.16 -15.19
CA GLY A 98 14.13 -2.17 -15.48
C GLY A 98 14.43 -2.36 -16.96
N GLY A 99 13.59 -1.84 -17.86
CA GLY A 99 13.85 -1.83 -19.30
C GLY A 99 15.17 -1.18 -19.69
N ILE A 100 15.67 -0.21 -18.91
CA ILE A 100 17.04 0.32 -19.06
C ILE A 100 17.83 0.06 -17.79
N SER A 101 18.84 -0.79 -17.86
CA SER A 101 19.72 -1.03 -16.72
C SER A 101 20.49 0.23 -16.34
N ILE A 102 20.57 0.48 -15.04
CA ILE A 102 21.34 1.57 -14.45
C ILE A 102 22.41 1.01 -13.53
N TYR A 103 23.55 1.70 -13.48
CA TYR A 103 24.74 1.25 -12.79
C TYR A 103 25.37 2.37 -11.98
N VAL A 104 26.17 1.99 -10.99
CA VAL A 104 27.19 2.85 -10.38
C VAL A 104 28.57 2.26 -10.67
N ASP A 105 29.58 3.13 -10.66
CA ASP A 105 30.99 2.74 -10.68
C ASP A 105 31.75 3.63 -9.68
N ASP A 106 32.89 3.13 -9.19
CA ASP A 106 33.80 3.82 -8.26
C ASP A 106 33.06 4.45 -7.04
N LEU A 107 32.26 3.65 -6.34
CA LEU A 107 31.44 4.08 -5.20
C LEU A 107 31.93 3.43 -3.90
N THR A 108 32.18 4.24 -2.88
CA THR A 108 32.33 3.75 -1.50
C THR A 108 31.07 4.03 -0.71
N ILE A 109 30.38 2.98 -0.29
CA ILE A 109 29.22 3.07 0.59
C ILE A 109 29.72 2.90 2.03
N PRO A 110 29.66 3.95 2.87
CA PRO A 110 30.20 3.93 4.22
C PRO A 110 29.46 2.93 5.11
N ALA A 111 30.11 2.48 6.18
CA ALA A 111 29.50 1.59 7.16
C ALA A 111 28.19 2.14 7.75
N GLU A 112 28.17 3.44 8.03
CA GLU A 112 27.04 4.16 8.61
C GLU A 112 26.03 4.62 7.53
N ALA A 113 24.79 4.87 7.95
CA ALA A 113 23.74 5.42 7.10
C ALA A 113 23.97 6.93 6.85
N GLU A 114 24.88 7.24 5.93
CA GLU A 114 25.18 8.61 5.50
C GLU A 114 24.93 8.76 3.99
N TRP A 115 24.40 9.92 3.61
CA TRP A 115 24.23 10.28 2.20
C TRP A 115 25.59 10.41 1.53
N VAL A 116 25.84 9.59 0.51
CA VAL A 116 27.03 9.65 -0.32
C VAL A 116 26.68 9.99 -1.76
N PRO A 117 27.48 10.85 -2.42
CA PRO A 117 27.28 11.13 -3.83
C PRO A 117 27.46 9.88 -4.67
N ILE A 118 26.57 9.70 -5.64
CA ILE A 118 26.66 8.63 -6.63
C ILE A 118 26.59 9.21 -8.04
N THR A 119 27.23 8.53 -8.98
CA THR A 119 27.05 8.78 -10.41
C THR A 119 26.29 7.59 -10.99
N ILE A 120 25.06 7.84 -11.45
CA ILE A 120 24.23 6.82 -12.08
C ILE A 120 24.53 6.81 -13.58
N ILE A 121 24.86 5.64 -14.12
CA ILE A 121 25.20 5.40 -15.52
C ILE A 121 24.08 4.53 -16.11
N ALA A 122 23.37 5.03 -17.11
CA ALA A 122 22.44 4.22 -17.88
C ALA A 122 23.20 3.39 -18.93
N GLU A 123 22.77 2.14 -19.18
CA GLU A 123 23.43 1.20 -20.12
C GLU A 123 23.64 1.78 -21.52
N ASN A 124 22.68 2.57 -21.99
CA ASN A 124 22.66 3.22 -23.30
C ASN A 124 23.22 4.66 -23.27
N GLY A 125 23.69 5.13 -22.12
CA GLY A 125 24.26 6.47 -21.95
C GLY A 125 23.24 7.60 -21.87
N TYR A 126 21.95 7.31 -21.69
CA TYR A 126 20.93 8.33 -21.48
C TYR A 126 21.13 9.11 -20.17
N SER A 127 20.58 10.32 -20.14
CA SER A 127 20.60 11.18 -18.95
C SER A 127 19.86 10.51 -17.80
N THR A 128 20.44 10.59 -16.60
CA THR A 128 19.86 10.06 -15.36
C THR A 128 19.34 11.16 -14.45
N GLU A 129 19.47 12.44 -14.82
CA GLU A 129 19.18 13.60 -13.96
C GLU A 129 17.75 13.62 -13.39
N SER A 130 16.75 13.17 -14.15
CA SER A 130 15.35 13.16 -13.73
C SER A 130 15.00 11.99 -12.79
N LEU A 131 15.82 10.94 -12.73
CA LEU A 131 15.47 9.65 -12.13
C LEU A 131 15.07 9.74 -10.65
N ALA A 132 15.66 10.65 -9.88
CA ALA A 132 15.27 10.89 -8.48
C ALA A 132 14.78 12.33 -8.22
N ALA A 133 14.74 13.18 -9.24
CA ALA A 133 14.42 14.61 -9.09
C ALA A 133 12.91 14.87 -8.97
N ASN A 134 12.10 13.98 -9.55
CA ASN A 134 10.66 14.19 -9.72
C ASN A 134 9.77 13.31 -8.81
N GLY A 135 10.37 12.41 -8.04
CA GLY A 135 9.67 11.48 -7.15
C GLY A 135 10.40 10.13 -7.04
N ASP A 136 9.96 9.29 -6.11
CA ASP A 136 10.60 8.02 -5.78
C ASP A 136 9.76 6.78 -6.15
N THR A 137 8.52 6.95 -6.63
CA THR A 137 7.66 5.87 -7.11
C THR A 137 8.39 4.98 -8.12
N GLY A 138 8.42 3.67 -7.86
CA GLY A 138 9.11 2.70 -8.72
C GLY A 138 10.64 2.81 -8.71
N LEU A 139 11.24 3.79 -8.02
CA LEU A 139 12.69 3.88 -7.81
C LEU A 139 13.08 3.24 -6.49
N ASN A 140 12.64 3.83 -5.36
CA ASN A 140 13.04 3.37 -4.03
C ASN A 140 12.04 2.34 -3.46
N ASP A 141 12.49 1.42 -2.61
CA ASP A 141 13.89 1.19 -2.20
C ASP A 141 14.75 0.59 -3.33
N VAL A 142 16.05 0.91 -3.34
CA VAL A 142 17.01 0.35 -4.30
C VAL A 142 17.96 -0.65 -3.65
N THR A 143 18.60 -1.50 -4.46
CA THR A 143 19.73 -2.35 -4.05
C THR A 143 20.95 -2.07 -4.92
N ILE A 144 22.10 -1.79 -4.29
CA ILE A 144 23.40 -1.58 -4.96
C ILE A 144 24.43 -2.50 -4.33
N GLY A 145 24.98 -3.44 -5.11
CA GLY A 145 26.00 -4.38 -4.59
C GLY A 145 25.53 -5.21 -3.38
N GLY A 146 24.23 -5.49 -3.30
CA GLY A 146 23.59 -6.18 -2.16
C GLY A 146 23.19 -5.29 -0.99
N ILE A 147 23.49 -3.98 -1.02
CA ILE A 147 23.10 -3.02 0.02
C ILE A 147 21.77 -2.37 -0.36
N LYS A 148 20.76 -2.54 0.50
CA LYS A 148 19.48 -1.85 0.38
C LYS A 148 19.58 -0.40 0.85
N GLY A 149 18.97 0.50 0.12
CA GLY A 149 19.04 1.92 0.40
C GLY A 149 18.06 2.75 -0.40
N LYS A 150 18.26 4.07 -0.36
CA LYS A 150 17.48 5.05 -1.11
C LYS A 150 18.39 5.93 -1.95
N ILE A 151 17.94 6.26 -3.15
CA ILE A 151 18.53 7.31 -3.99
C ILE A 151 17.68 8.57 -3.84
N ASN A 152 18.35 9.72 -3.72
CA ASN A 152 17.72 11.03 -3.71
C ASN A 152 18.44 11.98 -4.68
N TRP A 153 17.71 12.95 -5.21
CA TRP A 153 18.30 14.09 -5.92
C TRP A 153 18.58 15.24 -4.95
N ASN A 154 19.86 15.59 -4.80
CA ASN A 154 20.27 16.73 -4.01
C ASN A 154 20.30 17.99 -4.88
N SER A 155 19.30 18.85 -4.72
CA SER A 155 19.12 20.06 -5.53
C SER A 155 20.17 21.15 -5.25
N ASP A 156 20.74 21.20 -4.04
CA ASP A 156 21.80 22.15 -3.69
C ASP A 156 23.11 21.87 -4.44
N TYR A 157 23.36 20.59 -4.74
CA TYR A 157 24.57 20.13 -5.42
C TYR A 157 24.32 19.64 -6.86
N ALA A 158 23.07 19.60 -7.30
CA ALA A 158 22.64 19.08 -8.60
C ALA A 158 23.23 17.68 -8.90
N ARG A 159 23.05 16.74 -7.96
CA ARG A 159 23.58 15.37 -8.09
C ARG A 159 22.71 14.34 -7.38
N HIS A 160 22.88 13.08 -7.75
CA HIS A 160 22.32 11.95 -7.03
C HIS A 160 23.13 11.61 -5.78
N GLU A 161 22.44 11.20 -4.74
CA GLU A 161 23.04 10.68 -3.51
C GLU A 161 22.35 9.37 -3.12
N PHE A 162 23.11 8.46 -2.51
CA PHE A 162 22.64 7.19 -1.98
C PHE A 162 22.80 7.17 -0.47
N ILE A 163 21.83 6.59 0.23
CA ILE A 163 21.96 6.24 1.65
C ILE A 163 21.55 4.77 1.83
N ARG A 164 22.34 4.02 2.61
CA ARG A 164 21.95 2.67 3.03
C ARG A 164 20.84 2.75 4.08
N ASN A 165 19.93 1.78 4.07
CA ASN A 165 18.81 1.73 5.02
C ASN A 165 19.28 1.41 6.45
N GLU A 166 20.28 0.55 6.60
CA GLU A 166 20.80 0.09 7.89
C GLU A 166 22.33 0.15 7.91
N PRO A 167 22.97 0.53 9.03
CA PRO A 167 24.42 0.43 9.18
C PRO A 167 24.93 -1.00 8.96
N GLY A 168 26.15 -1.13 8.48
CA GLY A 168 26.76 -2.41 8.12
C GLY A 168 28.24 -2.28 7.80
N GLU A 169 28.81 -3.23 7.07
CA GLU A 169 30.19 -3.11 6.62
C GLU A 169 30.31 -2.07 5.49
N GLU A 170 31.43 -1.35 5.46
CA GLU A 170 31.75 -0.48 4.33
C GLU A 170 31.86 -1.33 3.06
N LEU A 171 31.18 -0.91 1.99
CA LEU A 171 31.25 -1.57 0.70
C LEU A 171 31.98 -0.67 -0.29
N VAL A 172 33.07 -1.17 -0.85
CA VAL A 172 33.81 -0.50 -1.92
C VAL A 172 33.48 -1.18 -3.24
N ILE A 173 32.83 -0.43 -4.12
CA ILE A 173 32.47 -0.84 -5.49
C ILE A 173 33.56 -0.29 -6.41
N THR A 174 34.33 -1.19 -7.00
CA THR A 174 35.43 -0.87 -7.94
C THR A 174 35.14 -1.27 -9.38
N GLU A 175 33.99 -1.90 -9.61
CA GLU A 175 33.53 -2.35 -10.92
C GLU A 175 32.08 -1.90 -11.13
N LEU A 176 31.69 -1.75 -12.38
CA LEU A 176 30.34 -1.36 -12.79
C LEU A 176 29.31 -2.30 -12.14
N THR A 177 28.48 -1.76 -11.24
CA THR A 177 27.53 -2.51 -10.43
C THR A 177 26.11 -2.03 -10.69
N GLN A 178 25.21 -2.95 -11.02
CA GLN A 178 23.81 -2.63 -11.33
C GLN A 178 23.08 -2.12 -10.09
N ILE A 179 22.22 -1.12 -10.29
CA ILE A 179 21.24 -0.63 -9.32
C ILE A 179 19.93 -1.35 -9.62
N TYR A 180 19.36 -2.04 -8.63
CA TYR A 180 18.03 -2.63 -8.73
C TYR A 180 17.02 -1.71 -8.08
N THR A 181 16.00 -1.28 -8.81
CA THR A 181 14.93 -0.41 -8.30
C THR A 181 13.76 -1.22 -7.76
N ALA A 182 12.85 -0.58 -7.01
CA ALA A 182 11.61 -1.23 -6.60
C ALA A 182 10.72 -1.61 -7.79
N GLY A 183 10.73 -0.78 -8.84
CA GLY A 183 9.94 -0.96 -10.06
C GLY A 183 10.34 -2.19 -10.87
N MET A 184 11.58 -2.66 -10.75
CA MET A 184 12.06 -3.90 -11.38
C MET A 184 11.35 -5.17 -10.88
N SER A 185 10.65 -5.11 -9.75
CA SER A 185 9.85 -6.22 -9.24
C SER A 185 8.44 -6.32 -9.85
N VAL A 186 8.10 -5.41 -10.77
CA VAL A 186 6.80 -5.36 -11.45
C VAL A 186 6.98 -5.06 -12.95
N PRO A 187 6.15 -5.62 -13.85
CA PRO A 187 5.03 -6.52 -13.59
C PRO A 187 5.43 -7.93 -13.14
N GLN A 188 4.54 -8.61 -12.44
CA GLN A 188 4.67 -10.03 -12.10
C GLN A 188 4.01 -10.89 -13.18
N ASN A 189 4.27 -12.20 -13.16
CA ASN A 189 3.64 -13.12 -14.09
C ASN A 189 2.10 -12.97 -14.05
N GLY A 190 1.51 -12.74 -15.23
CA GLY A 190 0.06 -12.56 -15.41
C GLY A 190 -0.49 -11.16 -15.12
N ASP A 191 0.35 -10.16 -14.88
CA ASP A 191 -0.04 -8.74 -14.87
C ASP A 191 -0.19 -8.20 -16.30
N VAL A 192 -1.18 -7.32 -16.50
CA VAL A 192 -1.37 -6.57 -17.74
C VAL A 192 -0.63 -5.25 -17.65
N LEU A 193 0.31 -5.01 -18.57
CA LEU A 193 1.12 -3.80 -18.60
C LEU A 193 0.38 -2.70 -19.39
N VAL A 194 0.27 -1.48 -18.83
CA VAL A 194 -0.37 -0.34 -19.51
C VAL A 194 0.58 0.84 -19.51
N MET A 195 0.93 1.37 -20.68
CA MET A 195 1.98 2.38 -20.82
C MET A 195 1.51 3.66 -21.51
N CYS A 196 1.86 4.81 -20.93
CA CYS A 196 1.77 6.14 -21.54
C CYS A 196 3.12 6.87 -21.34
N ILE A 197 4.08 6.66 -22.24
CA ILE A 197 5.51 6.95 -21.98
C ILE A 197 6.13 7.74 -23.14
N GLY A 198 6.36 9.05 -22.98
CA GLY A 198 7.04 9.86 -24.01
C GLY A 198 6.60 11.32 -24.12
N ALA A 199 5.60 11.76 -23.34
CA ALA A 199 5.04 13.11 -23.46
C ALA A 199 5.93 14.24 -22.90
N ASN A 200 6.88 13.92 -21.99
CA ASN A 200 7.78 14.91 -21.38
C ASN A 200 9.15 15.07 -22.06
N ASN A 201 9.43 14.34 -23.13
CA ASN A 201 10.65 14.50 -23.93
C ASN A 201 10.48 15.70 -24.88
N ARG A 202 10.50 16.92 -24.30
CA ARG A 202 10.11 18.20 -24.94
C ARG A 202 10.83 18.57 -26.25
N ASP A 203 11.90 17.85 -26.60
CA ASP A 203 12.69 18.05 -27.82
C ASP A 203 12.46 16.99 -28.91
N TRP A 204 11.50 16.05 -28.71
CA TRP A 204 10.63 15.50 -29.74
C TRP A 204 10.74 16.20 -31.12
N GLN A 205 10.82 15.52 -32.26
CA GLN A 205 10.31 16.04 -33.55
C GLN A 205 9.28 15.05 -34.14
N PRO A 206 8.04 15.45 -34.50
CA PRO A 206 6.97 14.49 -34.82
C PRO A 206 7.23 13.70 -36.10
N ASP A 207 8.04 14.30 -36.98
CA ASP A 207 8.43 13.73 -38.28
C ASP A 207 9.83 13.06 -38.22
N SER A 208 10.48 13.05 -37.06
CA SER A 208 11.80 12.43 -36.89
C SER A 208 11.67 10.93 -36.75
N GLU A 209 12.27 10.22 -37.69
CA GLU A 209 12.37 8.76 -37.64
C GLU A 209 13.27 8.30 -36.49
N GLU A 210 14.26 9.10 -36.12
CA GLU A 210 15.20 8.82 -35.03
C GLU A 210 14.51 8.91 -33.66
N ASP A 211 13.68 9.95 -33.44
CA ASP A 211 12.93 10.10 -32.19
C ASP A 211 11.83 9.04 -32.08
N PHE A 212 11.16 8.72 -33.19
CA PHE A 212 10.19 7.62 -33.23
C PHE A 212 10.84 6.28 -32.88
N GLN A 213 11.98 5.96 -33.51
CA GLN A 213 12.69 4.71 -33.23
C GLN A 213 13.19 4.67 -31.78
N THR A 214 13.69 5.78 -31.25
CA THR A 214 14.13 5.87 -29.84
C THR A 214 12.99 5.54 -28.87
N LEU A 215 11.79 6.07 -29.12
CA LEU A 215 10.62 5.74 -28.30
C LEU A 215 10.25 4.25 -28.40
N ILE A 216 10.25 3.70 -29.61
CA ILE A 216 9.96 2.28 -29.83
C ILE A 216 10.96 1.41 -29.07
N ASP A 217 12.26 1.69 -29.19
CA ASP A 217 13.32 0.95 -28.51
C ASP A 217 13.12 0.97 -26.98
N ILE A 218 12.67 2.10 -26.42
CA ILE A 218 12.38 2.23 -24.98
C ILE A 218 11.13 1.42 -24.59
N GLN A 219 10.06 1.49 -25.38
CA GLN A 219 8.82 0.75 -25.12
C GLN A 219 9.04 -0.76 -25.23
N GLU A 220 9.75 -1.21 -26.27
CA GLU A 220 10.18 -2.61 -26.43
C GLU A 220 11.02 -3.05 -25.24
N ALA A 221 11.99 -2.26 -24.80
CA ALA A 221 12.84 -2.62 -23.66
C ALA A 221 12.04 -2.81 -22.36
N ILE A 222 11.01 -1.99 -22.11
CA ILE A 222 10.11 -2.15 -20.95
C ILE A 222 9.29 -3.44 -21.08
N ILE A 223 8.73 -3.73 -22.26
CA ILE A 223 7.94 -4.94 -22.53
C ILE A 223 8.80 -6.20 -22.41
N ASP A 224 9.99 -6.17 -22.99
CA ASP A 224 10.97 -7.27 -22.96
C ASP A 224 11.41 -7.56 -21.53
N TYR A 225 11.68 -6.52 -20.73
CA TYR A 225 12.01 -6.69 -19.32
C TYR A 225 10.84 -7.26 -18.51
N ALA A 226 9.62 -6.77 -18.78
CA ALA A 226 8.39 -7.29 -18.20
C ALA A 226 8.08 -8.74 -18.59
N ALA A 227 8.69 -9.25 -19.66
CA ALA A 227 8.49 -10.59 -20.20
C ALA A 227 6.99 -10.95 -20.37
N THR A 228 6.19 -10.01 -20.89
CA THR A 228 4.74 -10.15 -21.05
C THR A 228 4.28 -9.87 -22.47
N ASP A 229 3.38 -10.71 -22.98
CA ASP A 229 2.63 -10.47 -24.23
C ASP A 229 1.31 -9.69 -23.95
N GLU A 230 0.99 -9.45 -22.68
CA GLU A 230 -0.23 -8.77 -22.24
C GLU A 230 0.07 -7.30 -21.93
N PHE A 231 0.05 -6.45 -22.96
CA PHE A 231 0.31 -5.03 -22.80
C PHE A 231 -0.59 -4.12 -23.65
N ILE A 232 -0.74 -2.88 -23.20
CA ILE A 232 -1.46 -1.81 -23.87
C ILE A 232 -0.57 -0.56 -23.96
N ILE A 233 -0.48 0.02 -25.16
CA ILE A 233 0.11 1.34 -25.41
C ILE A 233 -1.01 2.36 -25.56
N ILE A 234 -1.02 3.38 -24.71
CA ILE A 234 -1.99 4.47 -24.74
C ILE A 234 -1.51 5.58 -25.67
N ALA A 235 -2.39 6.08 -26.53
CA ALA A 235 -2.12 7.24 -27.38
C ALA A 235 -1.81 8.50 -26.57
N TYR A 236 -0.96 9.37 -27.13
CA TYR A 236 -0.74 10.69 -26.54
C TYR A 236 -1.94 11.60 -26.77
N PRO A 237 -2.28 12.47 -25.80
CA PRO A 237 -3.37 13.43 -25.93
C PRO A 237 -2.99 14.65 -26.77
N SER A 238 -3.84 15.04 -27.73
CA SER A 238 -3.57 16.19 -28.63
C SER A 238 -3.78 17.54 -27.92
N ILE A 239 -2.77 18.09 -27.24
CA ILE A 239 -2.85 19.33 -26.42
C ILE A 239 -1.99 20.51 -26.94
N GLU A 240 -2.14 21.71 -26.36
CA GLU A 240 -1.76 23.01 -26.96
C GLU A 240 -0.28 23.18 -27.39
N PHE A 241 0.66 22.45 -26.77
CA PHE A 241 2.11 22.58 -27.01
C PHE A 241 2.71 21.52 -27.94
N LEU A 242 1.93 20.49 -28.28
CA LEU A 242 2.39 19.33 -29.03
C LEU A 242 1.64 19.32 -30.38
N LYS A 243 2.34 19.64 -31.46
CA LYS A 243 1.90 19.22 -32.81
C LYS A 243 2.21 17.74 -33.08
N TYR A 244 2.41 16.95 -32.03
CA TYR A 244 2.35 15.51 -32.10
C TYR A 244 0.91 15.19 -31.82
N ASP A 245 0.17 14.64 -32.78
CA ASP A 245 -0.89 13.75 -32.35
C ASP A 245 -1.56 12.94 -33.45
N THR A 246 -1.59 13.40 -34.70
CA THR A 246 -2.21 12.58 -35.76
C THR A 246 -1.21 11.69 -36.48
N VAL A 247 -0.01 12.20 -36.83
CA VAL A 247 1.00 11.41 -37.56
C VAL A 247 1.76 10.45 -36.64
N PHE A 248 2.15 10.90 -35.45
CA PHE A 248 2.93 10.10 -34.51
C PHE A 248 2.10 8.96 -33.88
N ASN A 249 0.88 9.24 -33.40
CA ASN A 249 -0.04 8.19 -32.95
C ASN A 249 -0.45 7.27 -34.11
N ALA A 250 -0.54 7.75 -35.36
CA ALA A 250 -0.76 6.87 -36.51
C ALA A 250 0.42 5.90 -36.74
N LYS A 251 1.67 6.36 -36.60
CA LYS A 251 2.84 5.48 -36.66
C LYS A 251 2.86 4.46 -35.52
N LEU A 252 2.55 4.89 -34.29
CA LEU A 252 2.44 3.98 -33.13
C LEU A 252 1.33 2.95 -33.32
N LYS A 253 0.19 3.37 -33.88
CA LYS A 253 -0.91 2.48 -34.24
C LYS A 253 -0.52 1.47 -35.32
N GLU A 254 0.22 1.90 -36.34
CA GLU A 254 0.73 1.02 -37.38
C GLU A 254 1.73 -0.01 -36.82
N TYR A 255 2.56 0.41 -35.85
CA TYR A 255 3.58 -0.42 -35.24
C TYR A 255 3.01 -1.40 -34.20
N TRP A 256 2.29 -0.91 -33.19
CA TRP A 256 1.77 -1.70 -32.06
C TRP A 256 0.44 -2.40 -32.36
N GLY A 257 -0.24 -2.04 -33.45
CA GLY A 257 -1.45 -2.72 -33.92
C GLY A 257 -2.55 -2.78 -32.86
N GLU A 258 -2.97 -4.01 -32.49
CA GLU A 258 -4.05 -4.24 -31.54
C GLU A 258 -3.71 -3.91 -30.09
N HIS A 259 -2.42 -3.72 -29.76
CA HIS A 259 -2.02 -3.25 -28.43
C HIS A 259 -2.15 -1.73 -28.27
N PHE A 260 -2.40 -0.98 -29.35
CA PHE A 260 -2.51 0.47 -29.32
C PHE A 260 -3.95 0.94 -29.10
N VAL A 261 -4.15 1.83 -28.12
CA VAL A 261 -5.45 2.43 -27.78
C VAL A 261 -5.43 3.91 -28.07
N ASP A 262 -6.24 4.33 -29.04
CA ASP A 262 -6.42 5.73 -29.44
C ASP A 262 -7.83 6.21 -29.10
N PHE A 263 -7.91 7.25 -28.28
CA PHE A 263 -9.16 7.88 -27.83
C PHE A 263 -9.34 9.29 -28.41
N ASN A 264 -8.37 9.83 -29.16
CA ASN A 264 -8.39 11.22 -29.62
C ASN A 264 -9.55 11.50 -30.57
N ASP A 265 -9.74 10.65 -31.60
CA ASP A 265 -10.84 10.80 -32.56
C ASP A 265 -12.22 10.80 -31.88
N TYR A 266 -12.38 9.98 -30.82
CA TYR A 266 -13.60 9.93 -30.04
C TYR A 266 -13.80 11.22 -29.25
N MET A 267 -12.77 11.71 -28.53
CA MET A 267 -12.85 12.98 -27.79
C MET A 267 -13.11 14.20 -28.69
N LEU A 268 -12.76 14.14 -29.97
CA LEU A 268 -13.05 15.18 -30.96
C LEU A 268 -14.50 15.12 -31.51
N SER A 269 -15.19 13.98 -31.33
CA SER A 269 -16.50 13.72 -31.91
C SER A 269 -17.64 14.43 -31.18
N ASP A 270 -18.80 14.59 -31.84
CA ASP A 270 -20.03 15.01 -31.16
C ASP A 270 -20.49 13.95 -30.13
N GLN A 271 -20.23 12.67 -30.40
CA GLN A 271 -20.64 11.54 -29.55
C GLN A 271 -20.03 11.63 -28.14
N ALA A 272 -18.77 12.01 -28.00
CA ALA A 272 -18.13 12.15 -26.68
C ALA A 272 -18.81 13.22 -25.81
N PHE A 273 -19.34 14.29 -26.40
CA PHE A 273 -20.09 15.31 -25.64
C PHE A 273 -21.48 14.79 -25.25
N GLU A 274 -22.13 14.02 -26.13
CA GLU A 274 -23.44 13.43 -25.88
C GLU A 274 -23.38 12.36 -24.77
N ASP A 275 -22.39 11.46 -24.84
CA ASP A 275 -22.23 10.34 -23.88
C ASP A 275 -22.03 10.83 -22.44
N PHE A 276 -21.39 12.00 -22.27
CA PHE A 276 -21.10 12.58 -20.96
C PHE A 276 -22.00 13.77 -20.61
N GLY A 277 -23.01 14.07 -21.44
CA GLY A 277 -23.97 15.16 -21.17
C GLY A 277 -23.33 16.56 -21.14
N ILE A 278 -22.18 16.75 -21.81
CA ILE A 278 -21.43 18.00 -21.80
C ILE A 278 -21.92 18.90 -22.95
N LYS A 279 -22.26 20.13 -22.62
CA LYS A 279 -22.63 21.12 -23.64
C LYS A 279 -21.37 21.73 -24.27
N LYS A 280 -21.12 21.40 -25.54
CA LYS A 280 -20.04 21.96 -26.34
C LYS A 280 -20.03 23.50 -26.34
N THR A 281 -18.88 24.09 -26.04
CA THR A 281 -18.67 25.55 -25.94
C THR A 281 -17.99 26.13 -27.21
N GLY A 282 -17.98 27.45 -27.32
CA GLY A 282 -17.27 28.17 -28.39
C GLY A 282 -15.78 27.82 -28.49
N PRO A 283 -15.05 27.82 -27.36
CA PRO A 283 -13.68 27.34 -27.29
C PRO A 283 -13.50 25.86 -27.68
N ASP A 284 -14.36 24.94 -27.24
CA ASP A 284 -14.26 23.52 -27.65
C ASP A 284 -14.34 23.37 -29.17
N MET A 285 -15.26 24.10 -29.81
CA MET A 285 -15.37 24.09 -31.28
C MET A 285 -14.12 24.63 -31.97
N LYS A 286 -13.36 25.51 -31.32
CA LYS A 286 -12.07 26.00 -31.85
C LYS A 286 -11.00 24.90 -31.70
N ASP A 287 -10.91 24.30 -30.52
CA ASP A 287 -9.95 23.23 -30.23
C ASP A 287 -10.17 22.04 -31.19
N ILE A 288 -11.41 21.62 -31.42
CA ILE A 288 -11.78 20.57 -32.39
C ILE A 288 -11.34 20.92 -33.82
N ARG A 289 -11.54 22.16 -34.28
CA ARG A 289 -11.11 22.59 -35.62
C ARG A 289 -9.59 22.60 -35.78
N GLU A 290 -8.87 22.73 -34.66
CA GLU A 290 -7.41 22.67 -34.62
C GLU A 290 -6.89 21.24 -34.39
N GLY A 291 -7.77 20.24 -34.25
CA GLY A 291 -7.41 18.86 -33.98
C GLY A 291 -6.89 18.64 -32.55
N LYS A 292 -7.33 19.47 -31.60
CA LYS A 292 -6.92 19.41 -30.18
C LYS A 292 -8.04 18.86 -29.33
N ILE A 293 -7.68 18.13 -28.27
CA ILE A 293 -8.63 17.70 -27.25
C ILE A 293 -9.39 18.93 -26.73
N PRO A 294 -10.74 18.90 -26.76
CA PRO A 294 -11.54 20.00 -26.25
C PRO A 294 -11.24 20.28 -24.79
N ARG A 295 -11.08 21.56 -24.43
CA ARG A 295 -10.84 21.98 -23.03
C ARG A 295 -11.92 21.52 -22.04
N SER A 296 -13.13 21.22 -22.50
CA SER A 296 -14.15 20.59 -21.65
C SER A 296 -13.76 19.21 -21.10
N PHE A 297 -12.75 18.56 -21.67
CA PHE A 297 -12.16 17.31 -21.17
C PHE A 297 -10.80 17.52 -20.50
N LEU A 298 -10.34 18.77 -20.36
CA LEU A 298 -9.06 19.13 -19.76
C LEU A 298 -9.26 19.87 -18.43
N ALA A 299 -8.25 19.76 -17.56
CA ALA A 299 -8.12 20.50 -16.32
C ALA A 299 -7.71 21.97 -16.58
N ALA A 300 -7.90 22.84 -15.60
CA ALA A 300 -7.54 24.25 -15.72
C ALA A 300 -6.03 24.40 -15.99
N GLY A 301 -5.63 24.78 -17.20
CA GLY A 301 -4.23 24.76 -17.64
C GLY A 301 -3.99 24.08 -18.99
N ASP A 302 -5.03 23.43 -19.55
CA ASP A 302 -5.10 22.89 -20.93
C ASP A 302 -4.01 21.83 -21.27
N LEU A 303 -3.37 21.23 -20.26
CA LEU A 303 -2.30 20.21 -20.43
C LEU A 303 -2.68 18.79 -19.96
N HIS A 304 -3.61 18.66 -19.01
CA HIS A 304 -3.98 17.37 -18.41
C HIS A 304 -5.47 17.10 -18.55
N PRO A 305 -5.91 15.82 -18.65
CA PRO A 305 -7.32 15.49 -18.60
C PRO A 305 -7.96 15.90 -17.28
N ASN A 306 -9.21 16.36 -17.34
CA ASN A 306 -10.07 16.38 -16.16
C ASN A 306 -10.67 14.97 -15.93
N GLN A 307 -11.55 14.84 -14.95
CA GLN A 307 -12.18 13.56 -14.62
C GLN A 307 -12.83 12.91 -15.85
N THR A 308 -13.66 13.64 -16.59
CA THR A 308 -14.30 13.11 -17.79
C THR A 308 -13.30 12.65 -18.85
N GLY A 309 -12.20 13.40 -19.04
CA GLY A 309 -11.13 12.98 -19.92
C GLY A 309 -10.51 11.64 -19.50
N TYR A 310 -10.20 11.48 -18.21
CA TYR A 310 -9.69 10.20 -17.67
C TYR A 310 -10.70 9.05 -17.78
N ASP A 311 -11.99 9.31 -17.59
CA ASP A 311 -13.05 8.29 -17.72
C ASP A 311 -13.12 7.72 -19.12
N ILE A 312 -12.99 8.57 -20.14
CA ILE A 312 -12.94 8.17 -21.55
C ILE A 312 -11.71 7.29 -21.79
N ILE A 313 -10.53 7.71 -21.32
CA ILE A 313 -9.29 6.95 -21.50
C ILE A 313 -9.41 5.58 -20.85
N SER A 314 -9.83 5.51 -19.59
CA SER A 314 -9.99 4.24 -18.86
C SER A 314 -10.98 3.31 -19.52
N LYS A 315 -12.10 3.85 -20.05
CA LYS A 315 -13.08 3.06 -20.79
C LYS A 315 -12.45 2.40 -22.02
N PHE A 316 -11.74 3.17 -22.85
CA PHE A 316 -11.12 2.64 -24.06
C PHE A 316 -10.03 1.60 -23.76
N VAL A 317 -9.24 1.83 -22.71
CA VAL A 317 -8.23 0.86 -22.26
C VAL A 317 -8.90 -0.41 -21.73
N ALA A 318 -9.96 -0.28 -20.94
CA ALA A 318 -10.72 -1.42 -20.41
C ALA A 318 -11.36 -2.26 -21.51
N GLU A 319 -12.01 -1.61 -22.49
CA GLU A 319 -12.60 -2.28 -23.64
C GLU A 319 -11.53 -3.04 -24.44
N ARG A 320 -10.34 -2.47 -24.62
CA ARG A 320 -9.26 -3.19 -25.31
C ARG A 320 -8.73 -4.38 -24.51
N ILE A 321 -8.59 -4.25 -23.19
CA ILE A 321 -8.17 -5.37 -22.31
C ILE A 321 -9.18 -6.53 -22.39
N ASP A 322 -10.47 -6.21 -22.43
CA ASP A 322 -11.56 -7.17 -22.61
C ASP A 322 -11.56 -7.81 -24.01
N GLU A 323 -11.42 -7.02 -25.07
CA GLU A 323 -11.33 -7.49 -26.46
C GLU A 323 -10.18 -8.48 -26.69
N LEU A 324 -9.04 -8.25 -26.02
CA LEU A 324 -7.86 -9.11 -26.09
C LEU A 324 -7.91 -10.30 -25.13
N GLY A 325 -8.92 -10.36 -24.25
CA GLY A 325 -9.14 -11.46 -23.32
C GLY A 325 -8.08 -11.60 -22.23
N TYR A 326 -7.36 -10.51 -21.90
CA TYR A 326 -6.23 -10.56 -20.95
C TYR A 326 -6.64 -10.95 -19.52
N LEU A 327 -7.94 -10.87 -19.19
CA LEU A 327 -8.49 -11.17 -17.87
C LEU A 327 -9.46 -12.37 -17.83
N ASP A 328 -9.79 -12.99 -18.98
CA ASP A 328 -10.88 -13.98 -19.12
C ASP A 328 -10.66 -15.30 -18.36
N GLU A 329 -9.40 -15.67 -18.05
CA GLU A 329 -9.07 -16.90 -17.31
C GLU A 329 -8.67 -16.64 -15.83
N LYS A 330 -8.59 -15.38 -15.40
CA LYS A 330 -7.93 -14.98 -14.14
C LYS A 330 -8.92 -14.54 -13.03
N GLN A 331 -10.22 -14.72 -13.25
CA GLN A 331 -11.29 -14.18 -12.42
C GLN A 331 -12.07 -15.25 -11.62
N ASP A 332 -11.38 -16.09 -10.83
CA ASP A 332 -12.03 -17.02 -9.88
C ASP A 332 -11.61 -16.68 -8.44
N TYR A 333 -11.95 -15.46 -7.98
CA TYR A 333 -11.80 -15.02 -6.59
C TYR A 333 -13.18 -14.84 -5.93
N ASP A 334 -13.62 -15.85 -5.19
CA ASP A 334 -14.83 -15.81 -4.34
C ASP A 334 -14.45 -15.43 -2.88
N PRO A 335 -15.06 -14.41 -2.26
CA PRO A 335 -14.80 -13.97 -0.87
C PRO A 335 -15.22 -14.93 0.26
N GLU A 336 -15.71 -16.15 -0.02
CA GLU A 336 -15.90 -17.21 0.99
C GLU A 336 -14.87 -18.35 0.81
N MET A 337 -14.22 -18.76 1.90
CA MET A 337 -13.25 -19.88 1.89
C MET A 337 -13.87 -21.16 1.29
N SER A 338 -13.39 -21.55 0.10
CA SER A 338 -13.97 -22.58 -0.79
C SER A 338 -13.49 -24.03 -0.53
N PHE A 339 -12.88 -24.33 0.62
CA PHE A 339 -12.44 -25.69 0.95
C PHE A 339 -13.61 -26.54 1.47
N LYS A 340 -14.11 -27.44 0.61
CA LYS A 340 -15.28 -28.31 0.89
C LYS A 340 -15.08 -29.25 2.08
N ASP A 341 -13.83 -29.54 2.43
CA ASP A 341 -13.44 -30.46 3.49
C ASP A 341 -13.09 -29.76 4.82
N VAL A 342 -13.35 -28.46 4.92
CA VAL A 342 -13.12 -27.65 6.13
C VAL A 342 -14.47 -27.13 6.65
N SER A 343 -15.05 -27.86 7.60
CA SER A 343 -16.32 -27.44 8.24
C SER A 343 -16.11 -26.17 9.05
N ASN A 344 -17.06 -25.22 8.97
CA ASN A 344 -17.12 -24.01 9.80
C ASN A 344 -17.15 -24.28 11.32
N SER A 345 -17.58 -25.47 11.73
CA SER A 345 -17.61 -25.91 13.13
C SER A 345 -16.33 -26.61 13.58
N ALA A 346 -15.37 -26.83 12.68
CA ALA A 346 -14.12 -27.49 13.01
C ALA A 346 -13.24 -26.58 13.88
N TRP A 347 -12.57 -27.16 14.87
CA TRP A 347 -11.67 -26.44 15.77
C TRP A 347 -10.52 -25.70 15.06
N TYR A 348 -10.17 -26.13 13.85
CA TYR A 348 -9.12 -25.54 13.02
C TYR A 348 -9.65 -24.58 11.95
N TYR A 349 -10.97 -24.37 11.83
CA TYR A 349 -11.56 -23.57 10.75
C TYR A 349 -10.94 -22.18 10.64
N SER A 350 -10.88 -21.43 11.75
CA SER A 350 -10.34 -20.08 11.78
C SER A 350 -8.86 -20.02 11.45
N SER A 351 -8.09 -21.02 11.89
CA SER A 351 -6.67 -21.10 11.59
C SER A 351 -6.41 -21.43 10.12
N VAL A 352 -7.20 -22.32 9.52
CA VAL A 352 -7.15 -22.58 8.07
C VAL A 352 -7.56 -21.32 7.30
N LYS A 353 -8.62 -20.65 7.76
CA LYS A 353 -9.09 -19.38 7.19
C LYS A 353 -8.00 -18.33 7.15
N TYR A 354 -7.39 -18.09 8.30
CA TYR A 354 -6.32 -17.15 8.46
C TYR A 354 -5.13 -17.49 7.57
N CYS A 355 -4.65 -18.74 7.60
CA CYS A 355 -3.48 -19.14 6.83
C CYS A 355 -3.70 -19.07 5.32
N ALA A 356 -4.89 -19.37 4.80
CA ALA A 356 -5.14 -19.24 3.37
C ALA A 356 -5.24 -17.76 2.94
N ASN A 357 -5.97 -16.94 3.71
CA ASN A 357 -6.16 -15.52 3.39
C ASN A 357 -4.86 -14.70 3.48
N ASN A 358 -3.90 -15.15 4.30
CA ASN A 358 -2.60 -14.50 4.45
C ASN A 358 -1.49 -15.21 3.66
N GLY A 359 -1.83 -16.12 2.73
CA GLY A 359 -0.84 -16.81 1.89
C GLY A 359 0.10 -17.80 2.60
N LEU A 360 -0.10 -18.04 3.90
CA LEU A 360 0.76 -18.90 4.73
C LEU A 360 0.65 -20.38 4.38
N MET A 361 -0.54 -20.82 3.96
CA MET A 361 -0.79 -22.20 3.52
C MET A 361 -1.76 -22.25 2.35
N LYS A 362 -1.42 -23.01 1.30
CA LYS A 362 -2.32 -23.34 0.20
C LYS A 362 -3.10 -24.62 0.47
N GLY A 363 -4.25 -24.78 -0.19
CA GLY A 363 -4.98 -26.06 -0.24
C GLY A 363 -4.18 -27.15 -0.95
N SER A 364 -4.57 -28.41 -0.75
CA SER A 364 -4.06 -29.54 -1.57
C SER A 364 -4.64 -29.54 -2.99
N SER A 365 -5.71 -28.79 -3.20
CA SER A 365 -6.28 -28.40 -4.50
C SER A 365 -7.06 -27.08 -4.31
N ALA A 366 -7.59 -26.51 -5.39
CA ALA A 366 -8.43 -25.31 -5.34
C ALA A 366 -9.66 -25.44 -4.41
N SER A 367 -10.17 -26.65 -4.16
CA SER A 367 -11.39 -26.86 -3.34
C SER A 367 -11.20 -27.80 -2.14
N THR A 368 -9.96 -28.20 -1.83
CA THR A 368 -9.66 -29.15 -0.75
C THR A 368 -8.43 -28.74 0.04
N PHE A 369 -8.57 -28.50 1.35
CA PHE A 369 -7.46 -28.17 2.22
C PHE A 369 -6.67 -29.39 2.72
N ASN A 370 -7.35 -30.53 2.87
CA ASN A 370 -6.86 -31.76 3.49
C ASN A 370 -6.38 -31.56 4.95
N PRO A 371 -7.26 -31.16 5.90
CA PRO A 371 -6.87 -30.81 7.26
C PRO A 371 -6.23 -31.97 8.06
N ASN A 372 -6.60 -33.20 7.72
CA ASN A 372 -6.06 -34.41 8.35
C ASN A 372 -4.81 -34.96 7.64
N GLY A 373 -4.41 -34.36 6.51
CA GLY A 373 -3.20 -34.72 5.79
C GLY A 373 -1.96 -34.49 6.67
N MET A 374 -1.00 -35.41 6.62
CA MET A 374 0.25 -35.27 7.36
C MET A 374 1.18 -34.29 6.65
N VAL A 375 1.84 -33.44 7.43
CA VAL A 375 2.79 -32.44 6.92
C VAL A 375 4.14 -33.11 6.67
N THR A 376 4.68 -32.94 5.47
CA THR A 376 6.04 -33.34 5.13
C THR A 376 7.06 -32.27 5.51
N ARG A 377 8.34 -32.65 5.62
CA ARG A 377 9.41 -31.72 5.98
C ARG A 377 9.48 -30.54 5.02
N GLU A 378 9.45 -30.81 3.71
CA GLU A 378 9.48 -29.78 2.67
C GLU A 378 8.26 -28.85 2.72
N ALA A 379 7.06 -29.38 2.98
CA ALA A 379 5.87 -28.56 3.13
C ALA A 379 5.95 -27.62 4.32
N PHE A 380 6.54 -28.07 5.43
CA PHE A 380 6.75 -27.20 6.59
C PHE A 380 7.74 -26.08 6.29
N VAL A 381 8.85 -26.39 5.61
CA VAL A 381 9.85 -25.38 5.21
C VAL A 381 9.24 -24.36 4.25
N GLN A 382 8.44 -24.81 3.28
CA GLN A 382 7.70 -23.90 2.40
C GLN A 382 6.81 -22.94 3.19
N THR A 383 6.12 -23.39 4.24
CA THR A 383 5.31 -22.46 5.05
C THR A 383 6.13 -21.40 5.78
N LEU A 384 7.38 -21.70 6.16
CA LEU A 384 8.30 -20.70 6.73
C LEU A 384 8.78 -19.71 5.65
N ALA A 385 9.07 -20.20 4.45
CA ALA A 385 9.42 -19.37 3.30
C ALA A 385 8.27 -18.41 2.93
N ASN A 386 7.02 -18.90 2.97
CA ASN A 386 5.84 -18.07 2.75
C ASN A 386 5.65 -17.00 3.84
N ILE A 387 5.95 -17.33 5.11
CA ILE A 387 5.93 -16.33 6.19
C ILE A 387 6.99 -15.26 5.95
N GLU A 388 8.18 -15.65 5.46
CA GLU A 388 9.24 -14.70 5.15
C GLU A 388 8.93 -13.84 3.92
N GLY A 389 8.15 -14.39 2.99
CA GLY A 389 7.94 -13.76 1.68
C GLY A 389 9.21 -13.78 0.85
N ILE A 390 9.98 -14.89 0.90
CA ILE A 390 11.19 -15.00 0.09
C ILE A 390 10.86 -14.86 -1.38
N ASN A 391 11.75 -14.22 -2.13
CA ASN A 391 11.75 -14.36 -3.57
C ASN A 391 12.43 -15.68 -3.92
N GLU A 392 11.68 -16.64 -4.47
CA GLU A 392 12.21 -17.99 -4.74
C GLU A 392 13.35 -17.98 -5.79
N SER A 393 13.39 -16.97 -6.67
CA SER A 393 14.47 -16.82 -7.66
C SER A 393 15.83 -16.47 -7.05
N ASP A 394 15.87 -15.95 -5.82
CA ASP A 394 17.13 -15.60 -5.15
C ASP A 394 17.90 -16.85 -4.69
N TYR A 395 17.27 -18.03 -4.75
CA TYR A 395 17.82 -19.28 -4.25
C TYR A 395 17.94 -20.30 -5.36
N SER A 396 19.06 -21.04 -5.37
CA SER A 396 19.24 -22.10 -6.35
C SER A 396 18.08 -23.10 -6.27
N SER A 397 17.46 -23.36 -7.42
CA SER A 397 16.47 -24.42 -7.54
C SER A 397 17.06 -25.81 -7.27
N LYS A 398 18.40 -25.93 -7.19
CA LYS A 398 19.13 -27.14 -6.87
C LYS A 398 19.83 -27.03 -5.52
N THR A 399 19.41 -27.88 -4.58
CA THR A 399 20.08 -27.98 -3.27
C THR A 399 21.26 -28.94 -3.30
N SER A 400 22.08 -28.92 -2.26
CA SER A 400 23.14 -29.93 -2.05
C SER A 400 22.61 -31.27 -1.50
N PHE A 401 21.30 -31.42 -1.29
CA PHE A 401 20.70 -32.67 -0.85
C PHE A 401 20.33 -33.53 -2.05
N ASP A 402 20.85 -34.75 -2.10
CA ASP A 402 20.69 -35.69 -3.22
C ASP A 402 19.22 -36.09 -3.46
N ASP A 403 18.39 -36.04 -2.42
CA ASP A 403 16.96 -36.40 -2.47
C ASP A 403 16.04 -35.23 -2.84
N VAL A 404 16.56 -34.01 -2.98
CA VAL A 404 15.81 -32.83 -3.41
C VAL A 404 16.08 -32.59 -4.89
N LYS A 405 15.07 -32.87 -5.72
CA LYS A 405 15.14 -32.61 -7.16
C LYS A 405 15.15 -31.10 -7.44
N ALA A 406 15.87 -30.71 -8.49
CA ALA A 406 15.86 -29.35 -8.98
C ALA A 406 14.46 -28.92 -9.49
N ASP A 407 14.20 -27.62 -9.47
CA ASP A 407 13.05 -26.98 -10.11
C ASP A 407 11.69 -27.50 -9.61
N GLN A 408 11.62 -27.93 -8.35
CA GLN A 408 10.36 -28.28 -7.70
C GLN A 408 9.89 -27.16 -6.78
N TRP A 409 8.57 -27.10 -6.53
CA TRP A 409 7.90 -26.10 -5.70
C TRP A 409 8.47 -25.90 -4.28
N TYR A 410 9.29 -26.83 -3.78
CA TYR A 410 9.93 -26.75 -2.46
C TYR A 410 11.42 -26.41 -2.50
N SER A 411 12.03 -26.34 -3.69
CA SER A 411 13.49 -26.43 -3.82
C SER A 411 14.16 -25.14 -3.36
N ALA A 412 13.64 -23.99 -3.82
CA ALA A 412 14.07 -22.67 -3.40
C ALA A 412 13.89 -22.47 -1.89
N ALA A 413 12.73 -22.84 -1.35
CA ALA A 413 12.47 -22.76 0.09
C ALA A 413 13.44 -23.62 0.92
N ILE A 414 13.79 -24.83 0.47
CA ILE A 414 14.76 -25.68 1.15
C ILE A 414 16.17 -25.06 1.07
N GLU A 415 16.56 -24.52 -0.07
CA GLU A 415 17.87 -23.90 -0.24
C GLU A 415 17.99 -22.63 0.61
N TRP A 416 17.00 -21.74 0.58
CA TRP A 416 16.91 -20.58 1.46
C TRP A 416 17.05 -20.97 2.92
N ALA A 417 16.24 -21.92 3.37
CA ALA A 417 16.22 -22.31 4.76
C ALA A 417 17.55 -22.96 5.17
N LYS A 418 18.25 -23.59 4.25
CA LYS A 418 19.57 -24.18 4.51
C LYS A 418 20.66 -23.10 4.58
N GLN A 419 20.68 -22.16 3.65
CA GLN A 419 21.66 -21.06 3.62
C GLN A 419 21.57 -20.18 4.87
N ASN A 420 20.36 -20.04 5.41
CA ASN A 420 20.08 -19.26 6.62
C ASN A 420 20.08 -20.10 7.91
N ASP A 421 20.64 -21.32 7.87
CA ASP A 421 20.74 -22.24 9.01
C ASP A 421 19.40 -22.62 9.70
N ILE A 422 18.26 -22.32 9.07
CA ILE A 422 16.91 -22.65 9.55
C ILE A 422 16.72 -24.17 9.55
N VAL A 423 17.21 -24.86 8.51
CA VAL A 423 17.07 -26.31 8.35
C VAL A 423 18.41 -27.02 8.20
N LYS A 424 18.42 -28.29 8.63
CA LYS A 424 19.52 -29.23 8.36
C LYS A 424 18.94 -30.52 7.78
N GLY A 425 19.75 -31.19 6.97
CA GLY A 425 19.43 -32.53 6.49
C GLY A 425 19.39 -33.56 7.61
N ILE A 426 18.76 -34.71 7.36
CA ILE A 426 18.85 -35.88 8.24
C ILE A 426 20.23 -36.55 8.16
N THR A 427 20.95 -36.31 7.06
CA THR A 427 22.38 -36.55 6.87
C THR A 427 22.98 -35.33 6.16
N GLU A 428 24.29 -35.33 5.93
CA GLU A 428 24.97 -34.25 5.18
C GLU A 428 24.44 -34.12 3.74
N THR A 429 23.99 -35.21 3.11
CA THR A 429 23.54 -35.21 1.71
C THR A 429 22.07 -35.56 1.53
N THR A 430 21.30 -35.74 2.61
CA THR A 430 19.87 -36.10 2.53
C THR A 430 19.02 -35.18 3.38
N PHE A 431 18.06 -34.49 2.76
CA PHE A 431 17.11 -33.62 3.43
C PHE A 431 16.05 -34.40 4.21
N GLY A 432 15.60 -35.53 3.66
CA GLY A 432 14.46 -36.30 4.13
C GLY A 432 13.17 -35.90 3.42
N LEU A 433 13.23 -35.68 2.11
CA LEU A 433 12.08 -35.31 1.28
C LEU A 433 10.93 -36.32 1.40
N GLY A 434 9.70 -35.83 1.54
CA GLY A 434 8.49 -36.65 1.67
C GLY A 434 8.30 -37.29 3.05
N GLN A 435 9.29 -37.17 3.95
CA GLN A 435 9.13 -37.65 5.32
C GLN A 435 8.23 -36.73 6.11
N GLN A 436 7.31 -37.31 6.89
CA GLN A 436 6.44 -36.54 7.78
C GLN A 436 7.27 -35.84 8.86
N VAL A 437 7.08 -34.54 9.04
CA VAL A 437 7.81 -33.76 10.03
C VAL A 437 7.34 -34.13 11.45
N THR A 438 8.28 -34.29 12.37
CA THR A 438 7.97 -34.52 13.79
C THR A 438 7.78 -33.22 14.55
N ARG A 439 7.04 -33.24 15.67
CA ARG A 439 6.82 -32.07 16.53
C ARG A 439 8.13 -31.45 17.03
N GLN A 440 9.09 -32.27 17.45
CA GLN A 440 10.41 -31.79 17.87
C GLN A 440 11.22 -31.16 16.73
N GLN A 441 11.08 -31.68 15.50
CA GLN A 441 11.73 -31.11 14.31
C GLN A 441 11.12 -29.76 13.94
N MET A 442 9.79 -29.64 13.96
CA MET A 442 9.11 -28.35 13.75
C MET A 442 9.58 -27.33 14.79
N ALA A 443 9.55 -27.67 16.08
CA ALA A 443 9.99 -26.77 17.15
C ALA A 443 11.44 -26.29 16.96
N THR A 444 12.34 -27.21 16.56
CA THR A 444 13.74 -26.88 16.29
C THR A 444 13.90 -25.94 15.09
N MET A 445 13.22 -26.23 13.98
CA MET A 445 13.26 -25.38 12.78
C MET A 445 12.61 -24.02 13.03
N PHE A 446 11.52 -23.97 13.81
CA PHE A 446 10.85 -22.73 14.19
C PHE A 446 11.74 -21.83 15.04
N ARG A 447 12.44 -22.38 16.05
CA ARG A 447 13.39 -21.62 16.85
C ARG A 447 14.48 -21.00 15.98
N ARG A 448 15.06 -21.77 15.05
CA ARG A 448 16.09 -21.29 14.14
C ARG A 448 15.57 -20.24 13.16
N PHE A 449 14.33 -20.39 12.70
CA PHE A 449 13.67 -19.36 11.90
C PHE A 449 13.54 -18.05 12.68
N VAL A 450 13.12 -18.09 13.95
CA VAL A 450 13.05 -16.88 14.79
C VAL A 450 14.44 -16.29 15.04
N GLU A 451 15.45 -17.13 15.28
CA GLU A 451 16.85 -16.73 15.44
C GLU A 451 17.37 -16.03 14.17
N TYR A 452 17.07 -16.57 12.99
CA TYR A 452 17.36 -15.96 11.69
C TYR A 452 16.70 -14.57 11.53
N LYS A 453 15.47 -14.39 12.02
CA LYS A 453 14.79 -13.09 12.02
C LYS A 453 15.38 -12.07 13.01
N GLY A 454 16.41 -12.44 13.77
CA GLY A 454 16.95 -11.63 14.87
C GLY A 454 16.05 -11.60 16.11
N GLY A 455 15.10 -12.54 16.23
CA GLY A 455 14.20 -12.65 17.36
C GLY A 455 14.84 -13.28 18.59
N ASP A 456 14.35 -12.91 19.78
CA ASP A 456 14.80 -13.48 21.05
C ASP A 456 14.38 -14.96 21.17
N VAL A 457 15.38 -15.84 21.23
CA VAL A 457 15.23 -17.30 21.39
C VAL A 457 15.68 -17.82 22.75
N ASP A 458 15.94 -16.92 23.71
CA ASP A 458 16.35 -17.27 25.08
C ASP A 458 15.17 -17.67 25.98
N LEU A 459 13.93 -17.48 25.51
CA LEU A 459 12.74 -18.00 26.18
C LEU A 459 12.82 -19.53 26.30
N LYS A 460 12.80 -20.03 27.55
CA LYS A 460 12.86 -21.46 27.86
C LYS A 460 11.75 -21.87 28.82
N ALA A 461 10.93 -22.83 28.40
CA ALA A 461 9.92 -23.44 29.26
C ALA A 461 10.50 -24.61 30.05
N ASP A 462 9.97 -24.84 31.25
CA ASP A 462 10.24 -26.09 31.98
C ASP A 462 9.51 -27.26 31.31
N LEU A 463 10.26 -28.14 30.65
CA LEU A 463 9.70 -29.30 29.95
C LEU A 463 9.25 -30.43 30.89
N THR A 464 9.62 -30.41 32.17
CA THR A 464 9.23 -31.46 33.13
C THR A 464 7.73 -31.52 33.38
N VAL A 465 7.00 -30.49 32.94
CA VAL A 465 5.53 -30.45 32.88
C VAL A 465 4.94 -31.52 31.96
N PHE A 466 5.71 -32.04 30.99
CA PHE A 466 5.25 -33.10 30.09
C PHE A 466 5.62 -34.48 30.61
N ALA A 467 4.66 -35.40 30.62
CA ALA A 467 4.85 -36.77 31.12
C ALA A 467 5.91 -37.57 30.35
N ASP A 468 6.19 -37.20 29.10
CA ASP A 468 7.16 -37.84 28.22
C ASP A 468 8.40 -36.98 27.94
N TYR A 469 8.69 -35.98 28.77
CA TYR A 469 9.84 -35.07 28.59
C TYR A 469 11.17 -35.83 28.40
N SER A 470 11.34 -36.99 29.06
CA SER A 470 12.53 -37.82 28.96
C SER A 470 12.73 -38.46 27.57
N LYS A 471 11.73 -38.38 26.69
CA LYS A 471 11.82 -38.82 25.28
C LYS A 471 12.27 -37.71 24.34
N ILE A 472 12.41 -36.47 24.83
CA ILE A 472 12.94 -35.34 24.05
C ILE A 472 14.46 -35.47 24.04
N PRO A 473 15.09 -35.71 22.87
CA PRO A 473 16.54 -35.83 22.78
C PRO A 473 17.23 -34.48 22.94
N ASP A 474 18.48 -34.49 23.39
CA ASP A 474 19.25 -33.26 23.68
C ASP A 474 19.30 -32.29 22.51
N TRP A 475 19.39 -32.78 21.26
CA TRP A 475 19.51 -31.95 20.07
C TRP A 475 18.26 -31.11 19.76
N SER A 476 17.07 -31.53 20.21
CA SER A 476 15.81 -30.81 19.98
C SER A 476 15.34 -30.04 21.21
N LYS A 477 16.01 -30.23 22.34
CA LYS A 477 15.57 -29.75 23.65
C LYS A 477 15.35 -28.23 23.66
N GLU A 478 16.32 -27.45 23.19
CA GLU A 478 16.20 -25.98 23.16
C GLU A 478 15.08 -25.51 22.24
N GLY A 479 14.91 -26.16 21.09
CA GLY A 479 13.79 -25.86 20.17
C GLY A 479 12.44 -26.13 20.82
N VAL A 480 12.32 -27.22 21.58
CA VAL A 480 11.09 -27.57 22.30
C VAL A 480 10.84 -26.64 23.49
N GLU A 481 11.88 -26.32 24.28
CA GLU A 481 11.82 -25.32 25.37
C GLU A 481 11.29 -23.99 24.85
N PHE A 482 11.85 -23.51 23.74
CA PHE A 482 11.43 -22.27 23.08
C PHE A 482 10.00 -22.33 22.57
N ALA A 483 9.65 -23.36 21.79
CA ALA A 483 8.34 -23.44 21.16
C ALA A 483 7.19 -23.61 22.18
N VAL A 484 7.47 -24.24 23.32
CA VAL A 484 6.53 -24.33 24.44
C VAL A 484 6.43 -22.99 25.17
N ALA A 485 7.56 -22.32 25.42
CA ALA A 485 7.59 -21.00 26.06
C ALA A 485 6.84 -19.94 25.24
N GLN A 486 6.94 -20.02 23.92
CA GLN A 486 6.21 -19.16 22.99
C GLN A 486 4.72 -19.49 22.87
N GLY A 487 4.24 -20.55 23.53
CA GLY A 487 2.84 -21.00 23.46
C GLY A 487 2.44 -21.67 22.15
N LEU A 488 3.41 -21.95 21.26
CA LEU A 488 3.18 -22.60 19.97
C LEU A 488 2.76 -24.07 20.15
N PHE A 489 3.36 -24.76 21.13
CA PHE A 489 3.09 -26.15 21.46
C PHE A 489 2.61 -26.30 22.90
N LYS A 490 1.38 -26.80 23.09
CA LYS A 490 0.74 -26.93 24.42
C LYS A 490 0.65 -28.38 24.96
N GLY A 491 1.31 -29.34 24.30
CA GLY A 491 1.17 -30.77 24.61
C GLY A 491 -0.13 -31.39 24.05
N ASN A 492 -0.42 -32.63 24.45
CA ASN A 492 -1.67 -33.34 24.13
C ASN A 492 -2.51 -33.57 25.41
N ASP A 493 -3.72 -34.11 25.25
CA ASP A 493 -4.66 -34.35 26.37
C ASP A 493 -4.16 -35.36 27.42
N LYS A 494 -3.06 -36.08 27.13
CA LYS A 494 -2.40 -37.00 28.08
C LYS A 494 -1.31 -36.31 28.89
N GLY A 495 -1.12 -34.99 28.71
CA GLY A 495 -0.02 -34.24 29.30
C GLY A 495 1.34 -34.58 28.69
N GLU A 496 1.39 -35.10 27.46
CA GLU A 496 2.63 -35.44 26.75
C GLU A 496 2.95 -34.37 25.69
N PHE A 497 4.24 -34.10 25.47
CA PHE A 497 4.69 -33.33 24.32
C PHE A 497 4.61 -34.15 23.02
N ASN A 498 4.88 -35.46 23.11
CA ASN A 498 4.96 -36.41 21.99
C ASN A 498 6.00 -36.00 20.93
N PRO A 499 7.31 -36.03 21.23
CA PRO A 499 8.35 -35.45 20.39
C PRO A 499 8.42 -36.04 18.98
N THR A 500 8.18 -37.35 18.84
CA THR A 500 8.18 -38.06 17.55
C THR A 500 6.82 -38.02 16.84
N GLY A 501 5.80 -37.44 17.46
CA GLY A 501 4.47 -37.27 16.89
C GLY A 501 4.53 -36.47 15.60
N LYS A 502 3.69 -36.86 14.62
CA LYS A 502 3.59 -36.21 13.31
C LYS A 502 2.48 -35.16 13.34
N ALA A 503 2.64 -34.09 12.58
CA ALA A 503 1.66 -33.01 12.53
C ALA A 503 0.71 -33.16 11.35
N THR A 504 -0.58 -32.90 11.60
CA THR A 504 -1.56 -32.71 10.54
C THR A 504 -1.50 -31.28 10.02
N ARG A 505 -1.99 -31.05 8.79
CA ARG A 505 -2.09 -29.71 8.19
C ARG A 505 -2.94 -28.76 9.03
N ALA A 506 -4.02 -29.23 9.66
CA ALA A 506 -4.81 -28.44 10.61
C ALA A 506 -4.01 -28.01 11.85
N SER A 507 -3.18 -28.93 12.38
CA SER A 507 -2.33 -28.62 13.54
C SER A 507 -1.25 -27.61 13.16
N LEU A 508 -0.66 -27.72 11.97
CA LEU A 508 0.29 -26.75 11.45
C LEU A 508 -0.36 -25.37 11.26
N ALA A 509 -1.53 -25.31 10.61
CA ALA A 509 -2.27 -24.06 10.43
C ALA A 509 -2.50 -23.34 11.76
N THR A 510 -2.81 -24.09 12.82
CA THR A 510 -3.03 -23.52 14.16
C THR A 510 -1.75 -22.95 14.76
N VAL A 511 -0.61 -23.62 14.58
CA VAL A 511 0.70 -23.12 15.05
C VAL A 511 1.11 -21.88 14.27
N LEU A 512 0.96 -21.90 12.95
CA LEU A 512 1.29 -20.76 12.07
C LEU A 512 0.40 -19.56 12.38
N HIS A 513 -0.91 -19.78 12.55
CA HIS A 513 -1.85 -18.73 12.95
C HIS A 513 -1.43 -18.12 14.29
N ARG A 514 -1.14 -18.92 15.33
CA ARG A 514 -0.66 -18.38 16.62
C ARG A 514 0.60 -17.54 16.48
N TYR A 515 1.58 -18.04 15.74
CA TYR A 515 2.84 -17.33 15.54
C TYR A 515 2.64 -16.03 14.75
N HIS A 516 2.10 -16.13 13.54
CA HIS A 516 1.93 -15.01 12.62
C HIS A 516 0.97 -13.97 13.19
N TYR A 517 -0.11 -14.39 13.85
CA TYR A 517 -1.01 -13.47 14.52
C TYR A 517 -0.32 -12.75 15.68
N LYS A 518 0.47 -13.45 16.49
CA LYS A 518 1.23 -12.82 17.58
C LYS A 518 2.32 -11.89 17.05
N SER A 519 3.00 -12.24 15.95
CA SER A 519 4.03 -11.38 15.34
C SER A 519 3.45 -10.14 14.65
N VAL A 520 2.28 -10.25 14.02
CA VAL A 520 1.60 -9.14 13.33
C VAL A 520 0.83 -8.25 14.31
N TYR A 521 0.15 -8.84 15.29
CA TYR A 521 -0.80 -8.11 16.16
C TYR A 521 -0.33 -7.95 17.61
N GLY A 522 0.78 -8.59 18.02
CA GLY A 522 1.36 -8.45 19.37
C GLY A 522 0.55 -9.11 20.50
N ILE A 523 -0.51 -9.86 20.17
CA ILE A 523 -1.41 -10.53 21.12
C ILE A 523 -1.57 -12.03 20.79
N GLU A 524 -1.94 -12.86 21.77
CA GLU A 524 -2.20 -14.28 21.50
C GLU A 524 -3.41 -14.47 20.58
N ALA A 525 -3.27 -15.39 19.61
CA ALA A 525 -4.42 -15.81 18.80
C ALA A 525 -5.49 -16.48 19.68
N PRO A 526 -6.78 -16.25 19.39
CA PRO A 526 -7.87 -16.81 20.19
C PRO A 526 -7.80 -18.34 20.25
N ASP A 527 -7.84 -18.87 21.47
CA ASP A 527 -7.32 -20.20 21.79
C ASP A 527 -8.34 -21.35 21.71
N SER A 528 -9.60 -21.06 21.32
CA SER A 528 -10.62 -22.09 21.19
C SER A 528 -11.74 -21.69 20.23
N ALA A 529 -12.42 -22.69 19.66
CA ALA A 529 -13.68 -22.51 18.94
C ALA A 529 -14.76 -21.81 19.77
N ALA A 530 -14.68 -21.81 21.12
CA ALA A 530 -15.63 -21.14 22.02
C ALA A 530 -15.25 -19.68 22.34
N ALA A 531 -13.95 -19.35 22.37
CA ALA A 531 -13.44 -17.99 22.37
C ALA A 531 -13.62 -17.36 20.98
N ASP A 532 -13.44 -18.15 19.92
CA ASP A 532 -13.93 -17.86 18.58
C ASP A 532 -15.46 -17.76 18.59
N SER A 533 -16.23 -18.58 19.31
CA SER A 533 -17.70 -18.42 19.37
C SER A 533 -18.11 -17.17 20.13
N LEU A 534 -17.34 -16.70 21.11
CA LEU A 534 -17.56 -15.44 21.83
C LEU A 534 -17.05 -14.23 21.05
N LEU A 535 -15.97 -14.37 20.28
CA LEU A 535 -15.46 -13.35 19.35
C LEU A 535 -16.26 -13.32 18.06
N VAL A 536 -16.85 -14.43 17.63
CA VAL A 536 -17.84 -14.58 16.55
C VAL A 536 -19.20 -14.13 17.06
N GLU A 537 -19.64 -14.42 18.29
CA GLU A 537 -20.83 -13.79 18.89
C GLU A 537 -20.61 -12.28 19.10
N ALA A 538 -19.38 -11.83 19.38
CA ALA A 538 -19.05 -10.42 19.46
C ALA A 538 -18.83 -9.77 18.09
N ASN A 539 -18.37 -10.49 17.06
CA ASN A 539 -18.21 -10.04 15.67
C ASN A 539 -19.51 -10.14 14.87
N THR A 540 -20.45 -11.02 15.26
CA THR A 540 -21.78 -11.12 14.66
C THR A 540 -22.71 -10.04 15.17
N LYS A 541 -22.48 -9.52 16.39
CA LYS A 541 -23.18 -8.34 16.87
C LYS A 541 -22.62 -7.09 16.18
N GLN A 542 -23.44 -6.54 15.29
CA GLN A 542 -23.24 -5.25 14.66
C GLN A 542 -22.82 -4.20 15.69
N ARG A 543 -21.82 -3.36 15.37
CA ARG A 543 -21.45 -2.17 16.13
C ARG A 543 -21.43 -0.95 15.22
N ILE A 544 -21.44 0.22 15.81
CA ILE A 544 -21.14 1.49 15.12
C ILE A 544 -19.80 1.99 15.65
N VAL A 545 -18.90 2.42 14.77
CA VAL A 545 -17.61 2.98 15.15
C VAL A 545 -17.46 4.33 14.47
N CYS A 546 -17.34 5.39 15.27
CA CYS A 546 -17.29 6.76 14.78
C CYS A 546 -15.88 7.32 14.94
N PHE A 547 -15.27 7.77 13.85
CA PHE A 547 -14.02 8.52 13.84
C PHE A 547 -14.27 9.95 13.38
N GLY A 548 -13.61 10.90 14.03
CA GLY A 548 -13.75 12.31 13.69
C GLY A 548 -13.11 13.24 14.71
N ASP A 549 -13.49 14.51 14.62
CA ASP A 549 -12.94 15.58 15.46
C ASP A 549 -13.86 15.93 16.66
N SER A 550 -13.90 17.19 17.07
CA SER A 550 -14.72 17.69 18.19
C SER A 550 -16.22 17.50 17.95
N LEU A 551 -16.68 17.52 16.70
CA LEU A 551 -18.06 17.23 16.35
C LEU A 551 -18.40 15.74 16.59
N THR A 552 -17.41 14.85 16.52
CA THR A 552 -17.60 13.44 16.91
C THR A 552 -17.51 13.25 18.42
N VAL A 553 -16.65 13.99 19.11
CA VAL A 553 -16.57 14.00 20.59
C VAL A 553 -17.88 14.45 21.23
N GLY A 554 -18.58 15.41 20.60
CA GLY A 554 -19.83 16.01 21.10
C GLY A 554 -19.65 17.39 21.75
N ALA A 555 -18.43 17.92 21.81
CA ALA A 555 -18.10 19.29 22.28
C ALA A 555 -18.82 19.74 23.58
N GLY A 556 -18.94 18.85 24.57
CA GLY A 556 -19.60 19.16 25.86
C GLY A 556 -21.10 18.83 25.93
N HIS A 557 -21.68 18.35 24.82
CA HIS A 557 -23.04 17.82 24.74
C HIS A 557 -23.06 16.29 24.61
N THR A 558 -24.26 15.70 24.61
CA THR A 558 -24.40 14.27 24.29
C THR A 558 -24.03 14.07 22.83
N SER A 559 -22.92 13.37 22.60
CA SER A 559 -22.36 13.15 21.26
C SER A 559 -23.32 12.39 20.35
N PHE A 560 -23.30 12.67 19.03
CA PHE A 560 -24.11 11.92 18.08
C PHE A 560 -23.82 10.40 18.10
N PRO A 561 -22.59 9.91 18.35
CA PRO A 561 -22.35 8.47 18.54
C PRO A 561 -23.10 7.89 19.75
N THR A 562 -23.20 8.64 20.84
CA THR A 562 -23.99 8.22 22.02
C THR A 562 -25.48 8.17 21.70
N LEU A 563 -26.00 9.11 20.91
CA LEU A 563 -27.39 9.13 20.48
C LEU A 563 -27.70 7.98 19.50
N LEU A 564 -26.78 7.65 18.58
CA LEU A 564 -26.90 6.46 17.72
C LEU A 564 -26.95 5.17 18.56
N GLN A 565 -26.14 5.07 19.60
CA GLN A 565 -26.21 3.92 20.53
C GLN A 565 -27.57 3.82 21.20
N GLN A 566 -28.16 4.96 21.61
CA GLN A 566 -29.49 4.98 22.22
C GLN A 566 -30.59 4.61 21.22
N ARG A 567 -30.52 5.12 19.99
CA ARG A 567 -31.47 4.84 18.90
C ARG A 567 -31.50 3.36 18.55
N PHE A 568 -30.33 2.78 18.30
CA PHE A 568 -30.24 1.41 17.79
C PHE A 568 -30.09 0.34 18.88
N ASN A 569 -29.82 0.74 20.13
CA ASN A 569 -29.40 -0.17 21.20
C ASN A 569 -28.24 -1.09 20.75
N VAL A 570 -27.36 -0.54 19.90
CA VAL A 570 -26.16 -1.18 19.36
C VAL A 570 -24.96 -0.53 20.03
N ARG A 571 -23.93 -1.34 20.34
CA ARG A 571 -22.69 -0.81 20.90
C ARG A 571 -22.08 0.20 19.91
N THR A 572 -21.91 1.45 20.35
CA THR A 572 -21.24 2.48 19.56
C THR A 572 -19.92 2.85 20.21
N GLN A 573 -18.86 2.91 19.41
CA GLN A 573 -17.54 3.36 19.85
C GLN A 573 -17.28 4.75 19.31
N ASN A 574 -17.04 5.70 20.21
CA ASN A 574 -16.68 7.07 19.87
C ASN A 574 -15.16 7.23 19.95
N TYR A 575 -14.51 7.39 18.78
CA TYR A 575 -13.08 7.69 18.65
C TYR A 575 -12.84 9.15 18.20
N GLY A 576 -13.77 10.04 18.50
CA GLY A 576 -13.59 11.48 18.31
C GLY A 576 -12.44 12.02 19.16
N VAL A 577 -11.66 12.94 18.60
CA VAL A 577 -10.68 13.75 19.33
C VAL A 577 -10.72 15.18 18.77
N GLY A 578 -11.01 16.17 19.62
CA GLY A 578 -11.13 17.56 19.18
C GLY A 578 -9.83 18.13 18.62
N GLY A 579 -9.90 18.96 17.59
CA GLY A 579 -8.74 19.66 17.01
C GLY A 579 -7.84 18.82 16.10
N GLU A 580 -8.10 17.52 15.92
CA GLU A 580 -7.32 16.70 15.01
C GLU A 580 -7.73 16.88 13.53
N GLY A 581 -6.74 16.82 12.65
CA GLY A 581 -6.95 16.72 11.20
C GLY A 581 -7.23 15.28 10.75
N SER A 582 -7.69 15.14 9.52
CA SER A 582 -8.01 13.88 8.83
C SER A 582 -6.87 12.85 8.89
N GLY A 583 -5.62 13.25 8.63
CA GLY A 583 -4.44 12.37 8.67
C GLY A 583 -4.18 11.78 10.05
N SER A 584 -4.21 12.59 11.11
CA SER A 584 -4.05 12.12 12.50
C SER A 584 -5.16 11.16 12.91
N ILE A 585 -6.40 11.42 12.50
CA ILE A 585 -7.54 10.53 12.76
C ILE A 585 -7.33 9.16 12.06
N ALA A 586 -6.84 9.18 10.82
CA ALA A 586 -6.51 7.97 10.06
C ALA A 586 -5.32 7.20 10.67
N MET A 587 -4.31 7.90 11.19
CA MET A 587 -3.22 7.31 11.97
C MET A 587 -3.73 6.60 13.21
N ARG A 588 -4.60 7.24 14.01
CA ARG A 588 -5.21 6.59 15.19
C ARG A 588 -6.01 5.36 14.83
N GLN A 589 -6.76 5.38 13.73
CA GLN A 589 -7.47 4.19 13.25
C GLN A 589 -6.49 3.08 12.83
N GLY A 590 -5.35 3.46 12.24
CA GLY A 590 -4.31 2.57 11.73
C GLY A 590 -4.23 2.48 10.20
N ALA A 591 -5.06 3.25 9.49
CA ALA A 591 -5.07 3.32 8.03
C ALA A 591 -3.79 3.96 7.49
N ILE A 592 -3.26 4.96 8.20
CA ILE A 592 -1.95 5.54 7.94
C ILE A 592 -0.98 5.02 9.01
N PRO A 593 0.12 4.34 8.66
CA PRO A 593 1.10 3.88 9.63
C PRO A 593 1.90 5.06 10.19
N PHE A 594 2.30 4.93 11.46
CA PHE A 594 3.21 5.87 12.13
C PHE A 594 4.09 5.08 13.12
N TYR A 595 5.21 5.69 13.52
CA TYR A 595 6.34 5.00 14.11
C TYR A 595 6.84 5.73 15.35
N VAL A 596 7.60 5.01 16.18
CA VAL A 596 8.45 5.60 17.21
C VAL A 596 9.90 5.60 16.73
N LYS A 597 10.63 6.67 17.07
CA LYS A 597 12.09 6.73 16.93
C LYS A 597 12.78 5.73 17.89
N PRO A 598 14.06 5.40 17.68
CA PRO A 598 14.79 4.53 18.60
C PRO A 598 14.68 5.01 20.06
N VAL A 599 14.29 4.11 20.95
CA VAL A 599 13.98 4.43 22.35
C VAL A 599 14.14 3.19 23.22
N THR A 600 14.62 3.38 24.46
CA THR A 600 14.66 2.30 25.44
C THR A 600 13.47 2.41 26.38
N ILE A 601 12.60 1.40 26.36
CA ILE A 601 11.50 1.27 27.31
C ILE A 601 12.04 0.56 28.57
N PRO A 602 11.99 1.20 29.75
CA PRO A 602 12.54 0.64 30.98
C PRO A 602 11.77 -0.60 31.42
N ALA A 603 12.42 -1.45 32.22
CA ALA A 603 11.80 -2.64 32.81
C ALA A 603 10.59 -2.28 33.71
N ASP A 604 10.70 -1.19 34.46
CA ASP A 604 9.65 -0.70 35.36
C ASP A 604 8.64 0.25 34.66
N THR A 605 7.69 0.78 35.42
CA THR A 605 6.64 1.66 34.87
C THR A 605 7.01 3.14 34.87
N THR A 606 8.30 3.47 34.89
CA THR A 606 8.77 4.86 34.81
C THR A 606 8.42 5.45 33.44
N PRO A 607 7.70 6.60 33.37
CA PRO A 607 7.44 7.27 32.11
C PRO A 607 8.73 7.73 31.43
N ILE A 608 8.77 7.66 30.11
CA ILE A 608 9.89 8.13 29.30
C ILE A 608 9.41 9.11 28.22
N PRO A 609 10.24 10.08 27.79
CA PRO A 609 9.99 10.82 26.58
C PRO A 609 9.91 9.88 25.39
N MET A 610 8.91 10.08 24.54
CA MET A 610 8.70 9.29 23.33
C MET A 610 8.06 10.20 22.29
N GLN A 611 8.75 10.45 21.18
CA GLN A 611 8.22 11.20 20.05
C GLN A 611 7.80 10.22 18.95
N MET A 612 6.59 10.42 18.41
CA MET A 612 6.10 9.68 17.25
C MET A 612 6.46 10.41 15.96
N MET A 613 6.59 9.66 14.88
CA MET A 613 6.86 10.17 13.53
C MET A 613 6.00 9.48 12.48
N ASP A 614 5.79 10.13 11.35
CA ASP A 614 5.12 9.54 10.18
C ASP A 614 6.06 8.61 9.37
N GLY A 615 5.62 8.21 8.17
CA GLY A 615 6.39 7.35 7.28
C GLY A 615 7.57 8.04 6.59
N GLU A 616 7.61 9.37 6.59
CA GLU A 616 8.71 10.19 6.05
C GLU A 616 9.76 10.50 7.11
N GLY A 617 9.43 10.27 8.40
CA GLY A 617 10.31 10.47 9.54
C GLY A 617 10.09 11.80 10.25
N ASP A 618 9.09 12.57 9.81
CA ASP A 618 8.72 13.85 10.41
C ASP A 618 7.95 13.64 11.72
N ASP A 619 8.24 14.49 12.70
CA ASP A 619 7.62 14.42 14.02
C ASP A 619 6.13 14.75 13.93
N ILE A 620 5.29 13.91 14.54
CA ILE A 620 3.84 14.09 14.59
C ILE A 620 3.35 14.37 16.01
N ASP A 621 2.42 15.31 16.15
CA ASP A 621 1.82 15.69 17.43
C ASP A 621 0.60 14.82 17.81
N LEU A 622 0.64 13.54 17.43
CA LEU A 622 -0.47 12.61 17.68
C LEU A 622 -0.66 12.41 19.18
N GLY A 623 -1.88 12.54 19.69
CA GLY A 623 -2.14 12.42 21.13
C GLY A 623 -2.02 13.73 21.93
N TYR A 624 -1.66 14.85 21.29
CA TYR A 624 -1.64 16.18 21.93
C TYR A 624 -3.05 16.59 22.38
N PHE A 625 -4.03 16.49 21.49
CA PHE A 625 -5.42 16.90 21.78
C PHE A 625 -6.24 15.83 22.52
N GLY A 626 -5.80 14.57 22.47
CA GLY A 626 -6.46 13.48 23.15
C GLY A 626 -6.05 12.11 22.63
N THR A 627 -6.30 11.08 23.42
CA THR A 627 -5.77 9.73 23.18
C THR A 627 -6.85 8.70 22.86
N SER A 628 -8.07 9.15 22.51
CA SER A 628 -9.17 8.23 22.18
C SER A 628 -8.83 7.43 20.93
N GLY A 629 -8.99 6.11 20.98
CA GLY A 629 -8.57 5.21 19.88
C GLY A 629 -7.05 5.06 19.73
N LEU A 630 -6.24 5.96 20.32
CA LEU A 630 -4.80 5.81 20.42
C LEU A 630 -4.44 4.84 21.54
N ASN A 631 -4.83 5.14 22.79
CA ASN A 631 -4.42 4.38 23.97
C ASN A 631 -5.33 3.18 24.33
N PRO A 632 -4.76 2.11 24.89
CA PRO A 632 -3.30 1.87 25.02
C PRO A 632 -2.64 1.69 23.65
N VAL A 633 -1.37 2.06 23.55
CA VAL A 633 -0.53 1.79 22.38
C VAL A 633 0.42 0.62 22.67
N ILE A 634 0.75 -0.15 21.65
CA ILE A 634 1.77 -1.19 21.70
C ILE A 634 2.95 -0.75 20.84
N VAL A 635 4.13 -0.73 21.44
CA VAL A 635 5.38 -0.27 20.81
C VAL A 635 6.47 -1.30 21.09
N GLY A 636 7.02 -1.94 20.06
CA GLY A 636 8.01 -3.01 20.23
C GLY A 636 7.51 -4.17 21.10
N GLY A 637 6.21 -4.49 21.02
CA GLY A 637 5.56 -5.51 21.86
C GLY A 637 5.22 -5.07 23.29
N VAL A 638 5.51 -3.81 23.67
CA VAL A 638 5.20 -3.27 24.99
C VAL A 638 3.92 -2.44 24.95
N GLU A 639 2.91 -2.85 25.71
CA GLU A 639 1.70 -2.06 25.92
C GLU A 639 1.95 -0.91 26.91
N GLY A 640 1.52 0.30 26.56
CA GLY A 640 1.61 1.48 27.41
C GLY A 640 0.61 2.57 27.05
N ASN A 641 0.61 3.62 27.86
CA ASN A 641 -0.15 4.83 27.58
C ASN A 641 0.79 5.92 27.09
N TYR A 642 0.47 6.48 25.94
CA TYR A 642 1.13 7.64 25.35
C TYR A 642 0.32 8.90 25.62
N TYR A 643 0.96 9.99 26.05
CA TYR A 643 0.26 11.23 26.40
C TYR A 643 1.19 12.43 26.29
N TYR A 644 0.62 13.60 26.02
CA TYR A 644 1.35 14.86 26.13
C TYR A 644 1.37 15.34 27.59
N ASP A 645 2.55 15.58 28.14
CA ASP A 645 2.72 16.15 29.48
C ASP A 645 2.87 17.67 29.40
N ASN A 646 1.86 18.40 29.87
CA ASN A 646 1.85 19.87 29.85
C ASN A 646 2.86 20.49 30.81
N GLU A 647 3.36 19.77 31.83
CA GLU A 647 4.35 20.33 32.74
C GLU A 647 5.75 20.36 32.12
N THR A 648 6.05 19.33 31.31
CA THR A 648 7.35 19.16 30.65
C THR A 648 7.32 19.52 29.17
N GLU A 649 6.14 19.88 28.63
CA GLU A 649 5.89 20.16 27.21
C GLU A 649 6.40 19.04 26.29
N THR A 650 6.32 17.79 26.75
CA THR A 650 6.94 16.63 26.10
C THR A 650 5.94 15.49 25.98
N PHE A 651 6.02 14.74 24.87
CA PHE A 651 5.28 13.49 24.73
C PHE A 651 5.92 12.36 25.54
N MET A 652 5.09 11.67 26.32
CA MET A 652 5.51 10.68 27.29
C MET A 652 4.84 9.34 27.01
N PHE A 653 5.60 8.26 27.18
CA PHE A 653 5.10 6.90 27.18
C PHE A 653 5.31 6.26 28.55
N LYS A 654 4.27 5.55 29.03
CA LYS A 654 4.33 4.78 30.27
C LYS A 654 3.78 3.37 30.04
N ARG A 655 4.63 2.34 30.12
CA ARG A 655 4.18 0.95 30.03
C ARG A 655 3.15 0.60 31.12
N THR A 656 2.15 -0.22 30.76
CA THR A 656 1.04 -0.56 31.66
C THR A 656 1.46 -1.53 32.77
N ARG A 657 2.47 -2.37 32.52
CA ARG A 657 2.98 -3.38 33.45
C ARG A 657 4.51 -3.45 33.38
N ALA A 658 5.15 -3.70 34.52
CA ALA A 658 6.58 -3.99 34.55
C ALA A 658 6.89 -5.31 33.83
N GLY A 659 8.07 -5.40 33.25
CA GLY A 659 8.57 -6.54 32.48
C GLY A 659 10.06 -6.33 32.18
N ASP A 660 10.57 -6.98 31.15
CA ASP A 660 11.94 -6.75 30.71
C ASP A 660 12.08 -5.38 30.03
N ALA A 661 13.28 -4.79 30.13
CA ALA A 661 13.60 -3.59 29.38
C ALA A 661 13.61 -3.93 27.88
N VAL A 662 13.02 -3.07 27.06
CA VAL A 662 12.92 -3.28 25.62
C VAL A 662 13.65 -2.14 24.92
N GLU A 663 14.67 -2.51 24.15
CA GLU A 663 15.43 -1.58 23.32
C GLU A 663 14.86 -1.57 21.91
N ILE A 664 14.31 -0.43 21.51
CA ILE A 664 13.84 -0.19 20.15
C ILE A 664 14.99 0.49 19.40
N LYS A 665 15.58 -0.23 18.45
CA LYS A 665 16.79 0.22 17.72
C LYS A 665 16.49 0.95 16.42
N THR A 666 15.35 0.68 15.82
CA THR A 666 14.92 1.24 14.53
C THR A 666 13.48 1.75 14.62
N ALA A 667 13.08 2.54 13.61
CA ALA A 667 11.73 3.02 13.45
C ALA A 667 10.71 1.88 13.61
N THR A 668 9.92 1.90 14.69
CA THR A 668 9.02 0.79 15.00
C THR A 668 7.58 1.26 14.95
N ARG A 669 6.75 0.54 14.18
CA ARG A 669 5.34 0.87 14.01
C ARG A 669 4.63 0.86 15.37
N VAL A 670 3.82 1.88 15.61
CA VAL A 670 2.94 1.94 16.76
C VAL A 670 1.62 1.25 16.44
N ILE A 671 1.14 0.40 17.35
CA ILE A 671 -0.18 -0.22 17.25
C ILE A 671 -1.11 0.47 18.24
N THR A 672 -2.25 0.97 17.77
CA THR A 672 -3.21 1.68 18.61
C THR A 672 -4.31 0.77 19.15
N SER A 673 -5.00 1.26 20.18
CA SER A 673 -6.22 0.62 20.69
C SER A 673 -7.29 0.45 19.61
N ALA A 674 -7.48 1.41 18.71
CA ALA A 674 -8.43 1.29 17.61
C ALA A 674 -8.04 0.18 16.63
N MET A 675 -6.75 0.01 16.32
CA MET A 675 -6.24 -1.08 15.48
C MET A 675 -6.58 -2.45 16.07
N THR A 676 -6.34 -2.64 17.36
CA THR A 676 -6.64 -3.90 18.07
C THR A 676 -8.14 -4.19 18.22
N ASN A 677 -8.98 -3.16 18.13
CA ASN A 677 -10.44 -3.25 18.29
C ASN A 677 -11.21 -3.31 16.96
N ARG A 678 -10.50 -3.33 15.81
CA ARG A 678 -11.07 -3.35 14.46
C ARG A 678 -11.90 -4.61 14.20
N ARG A 679 -13.06 -4.46 13.55
CA ARG A 679 -13.88 -5.57 13.06
C ARG A 679 -14.48 -5.25 11.70
N GLU A 680 -14.40 -6.21 10.77
CA GLU A 680 -14.94 -6.09 9.40
C GLU A 680 -16.46 -5.89 9.37
N ASN A 681 -17.18 -6.33 10.40
CA ASN A 681 -18.64 -6.16 10.48
C ASN A 681 -19.06 -4.85 11.16
N ASP A 682 -18.15 -3.93 11.53
CA ASP A 682 -18.52 -2.63 12.11
C ASP A 682 -19.21 -1.73 11.08
N ILE A 683 -20.16 -0.89 11.49
CA ILE A 683 -20.61 0.26 10.68
C ILE A 683 -19.64 1.40 10.97
N LEU A 684 -18.85 1.76 9.97
CA LEU A 684 -17.89 2.85 10.08
C LEU A 684 -18.58 4.18 9.80
N VAL A 685 -18.48 5.14 10.72
CA VAL A 685 -18.97 6.51 10.49
C VAL A 685 -17.77 7.45 10.54
N LEU A 686 -17.50 8.14 9.44
CA LEU A 686 -16.39 9.08 9.30
C LEU A 686 -16.92 10.51 9.24
N PHE A 687 -16.55 11.32 10.24
CA PHE A 687 -16.85 12.75 10.28
C PHE A 687 -15.56 13.52 10.58
N LEU A 688 -14.71 13.63 9.56
CA LEU A 688 -13.34 14.16 9.65
C LEU A 688 -13.03 15.11 8.49
N GLY A 689 -12.10 16.04 8.73
CA GLY A 689 -11.58 16.95 7.72
C GLY A 689 -11.86 18.44 7.95
N SER A 690 -12.71 18.81 8.93
CA SER A 690 -13.01 20.22 9.18
C SER A 690 -11.78 21.02 9.59
N ASN A 691 -10.88 20.44 10.40
CA ASN A 691 -9.64 21.12 10.85
C ASN A 691 -8.56 21.23 9.77
N ASN A 692 -8.76 20.62 8.60
CA ASN A 692 -7.85 20.75 7.46
C ASN A 692 -8.25 21.88 6.52
N HIS A 693 -9.44 22.46 6.69
CA HIS A 693 -9.98 23.51 5.83
C HIS A 693 -9.97 23.15 4.33
N TYR A 694 -10.41 21.93 4.02
CA TYR A 694 -10.52 21.47 2.63
C TYR A 694 -11.36 22.43 1.78
N SER A 695 -10.94 22.56 0.52
CA SER A 695 -11.50 23.38 -0.56
C SER A 695 -11.75 22.49 -1.77
N THR A 696 -12.37 23.04 -2.81
CA THR A 696 -12.53 22.33 -4.10
C THR A 696 -11.20 21.82 -4.68
N ARG A 697 -10.07 22.46 -4.34
CA ARG A 697 -8.74 22.14 -4.87
C ARG A 697 -8.03 20.97 -4.18
N ASN A 698 -8.46 20.60 -2.98
CA ASN A 698 -7.77 19.59 -2.16
C ASN A 698 -8.71 18.64 -1.41
N VAL A 699 -10.03 18.71 -1.65
CA VAL A 699 -11.01 17.74 -1.13
C VAL A 699 -10.69 16.30 -1.52
N ASN A 700 -9.90 16.11 -2.57
CA ASN A 700 -9.45 14.79 -3.00
C ASN A 700 -8.50 14.11 -2.02
N GLU A 701 -7.63 14.87 -1.34
CA GLU A 701 -6.79 14.35 -0.27
C GLU A 701 -7.65 13.80 0.88
N LEU A 702 -8.80 14.43 1.16
CA LEU A 702 -9.76 13.93 2.13
C LEU A 702 -10.42 12.64 1.65
N ILE A 703 -10.81 12.56 0.38
CA ILE A 703 -11.40 11.36 -0.21
C ILE A 703 -10.42 10.19 -0.11
N GLU A 704 -9.15 10.39 -0.46
CA GLU A 704 -8.10 9.36 -0.34
C GLU A 704 -7.95 8.87 1.10
N ILE A 705 -7.93 9.77 2.08
CA ILE A 705 -7.87 9.39 3.49
C ILE A 705 -9.12 8.58 3.88
N GLN A 706 -10.31 9.00 3.45
CA GLN A 706 -11.56 8.28 3.72
C GLN A 706 -11.55 6.89 3.07
N GLU A 707 -11.08 6.75 1.82
CA GLU A 707 -10.90 5.47 1.13
C GLU A 707 -9.94 4.56 1.91
N GLN A 708 -8.78 5.07 2.31
CA GLN A 708 -7.80 4.32 3.10
C GLN A 708 -8.41 3.85 4.42
N MET A 709 -9.17 4.70 5.10
CA MET A 709 -9.84 4.36 6.35
C MET A 709 -10.93 3.30 6.17
N ILE A 710 -11.70 3.36 5.09
CA ILE A 710 -12.70 2.35 4.74
C ILE A 710 -12.01 1.03 4.39
N LYS A 711 -11.02 1.04 3.50
CA LYS A 711 -10.23 -0.14 3.09
C LYS A 711 -9.59 -0.80 4.31
N TYR A 712 -8.92 -0.01 5.16
CA TYR A 712 -8.26 -0.51 6.36
C TYR A 712 -9.23 -1.15 7.35
N SER A 713 -10.45 -0.61 7.47
CA SER A 713 -11.48 -1.16 8.35
C SER A 713 -11.95 -2.57 7.93
N GLY A 714 -11.83 -2.90 6.64
CA GLY A 714 -12.39 -4.11 6.04
C GLY A 714 -13.93 -4.14 6.03
N SER A 715 -14.59 -3.04 6.41
CA SER A 715 -16.04 -2.96 6.46
C SER A 715 -16.66 -2.58 5.13
N LYS A 716 -17.74 -3.31 4.78
CA LYS A 716 -18.63 -2.97 3.67
C LYS A 716 -19.74 -1.98 4.08
N LYS A 717 -19.80 -1.59 5.36
CA LYS A 717 -20.82 -0.73 5.95
C LYS A 717 -20.19 0.56 6.42
N PHE A 718 -20.40 1.64 5.66
CA PHE A 718 -19.83 2.94 6.02
C PHE A 718 -20.74 4.11 5.69
N ILE A 719 -20.57 5.19 6.45
CA ILE A 719 -21.24 6.48 6.30
C ILE A 719 -20.18 7.58 6.33
N ILE A 720 -20.24 8.48 5.36
CA ILE A 720 -19.46 9.71 5.33
C ILE A 720 -20.37 10.87 5.72
N VAL A 721 -19.95 11.66 6.71
CA VAL A 721 -20.73 12.79 7.21
C VAL A 721 -20.15 14.09 6.65
N GLY A 722 -21.01 14.87 5.98
CA GLY A 722 -20.66 16.16 5.40
C GLY A 722 -20.43 17.27 6.44
N PHE A 723 -19.72 18.30 6.02
CA PHE A 723 -19.33 19.43 6.85
C PHE A 723 -20.46 20.44 7.08
N THR A 724 -20.36 21.25 8.14
CA THR A 724 -21.43 22.18 8.55
C THR A 724 -21.05 23.66 8.50
N SER A 725 -19.86 24.05 9.00
CA SER A 725 -19.52 25.46 9.22
C SER A 725 -18.92 26.15 8.00
N LYS A 726 -19.66 27.10 7.41
CA LYS A 726 -19.19 27.96 6.31
C LYS A 726 -18.18 29.01 6.75
N ASP A 727 -18.29 29.48 7.99
CA ASP A 727 -17.33 30.41 8.59
C ASP A 727 -15.96 29.75 8.80
N TYR A 728 -15.94 28.45 9.07
CA TYR A 728 -14.71 27.68 9.24
C TYR A 728 -14.17 27.14 7.92
N MET A 729 -15.05 26.79 6.97
CA MET A 729 -14.71 26.31 5.63
C MET A 729 -15.53 27.09 4.58
N SER A 730 -14.90 28.05 3.89
CA SER A 730 -15.62 28.95 2.98
C SER A 730 -16.28 28.24 1.80
N GLU A 731 -15.66 27.16 1.30
CA GLU A 731 -16.11 26.34 0.17
C GLU A 731 -16.89 25.09 0.62
N VAL A 732 -17.47 25.11 1.83
CA VAL A 732 -18.14 23.94 2.42
C VAL A 732 -19.27 23.37 1.56
N ASP A 733 -19.99 24.22 0.82
CA ASP A 733 -21.09 23.80 -0.05
C ASP A 733 -20.56 23.03 -1.26
N GLU A 734 -19.50 23.55 -1.88
CA GLU A 734 -18.84 22.95 -3.03
C GLU A 734 -18.12 21.66 -2.65
N VAL A 735 -17.44 21.64 -1.50
CA VAL A 735 -16.77 20.45 -0.97
C VAL A 735 -17.79 19.36 -0.62
N ASN A 736 -18.90 19.69 0.04
CA ASN A 736 -19.97 18.72 0.31
C ASN A 736 -20.62 18.20 -0.97
N ALA A 737 -20.76 19.04 -2.01
CA ALA A 737 -21.28 18.59 -3.30
C ALA A 737 -20.37 17.54 -3.94
N ILE A 738 -19.05 17.76 -3.93
CA ILE A 738 -18.05 16.80 -4.43
C ILE A 738 -18.12 15.49 -3.63
N LEU A 739 -18.14 15.57 -2.30
CA LEU A 739 -18.25 14.38 -1.44
C LEU A 739 -19.58 13.63 -1.64
N LYS A 740 -20.68 14.35 -1.88
CA LYS A 740 -22.00 13.77 -2.18
C LYS A 740 -22.01 13.04 -3.51
N GLU A 741 -21.39 13.62 -4.52
CA GLU A 741 -21.23 13.01 -5.84
C GLU A 741 -20.37 11.74 -5.75
N TYR A 742 -19.24 11.81 -5.05
CA TYR A 742 -18.30 10.71 -4.94
C TYR A 742 -18.83 9.54 -4.09
N TRP A 743 -19.30 9.80 -2.86
CA TRP A 743 -19.74 8.76 -1.94
C TRP A 743 -21.20 8.34 -2.15
N GLY A 744 -21.95 9.10 -2.95
CA GLY A 744 -23.34 8.82 -3.32
C GLY A 744 -24.22 8.50 -2.12
N LYS A 745 -24.83 7.32 -2.13
CA LYS A 745 -25.72 6.85 -1.05
C LYS A 745 -25.04 6.67 0.31
N HIS A 746 -23.71 6.74 0.42
CA HIS A 746 -23.01 6.67 1.70
C HIS A 746 -22.79 8.05 2.33
N PHE A 747 -23.06 9.14 1.61
CA PHE A 747 -22.89 10.51 2.09
C PHE A 747 -24.14 11.06 2.79
N VAL A 748 -23.93 11.71 3.94
CA VAL A 748 -24.96 12.45 4.68
C VAL A 748 -24.62 13.94 4.62
N ASP A 749 -25.38 14.69 3.81
CA ASP A 749 -25.25 16.15 3.72
C ASP A 749 -26.03 16.84 4.84
N LEU A 750 -25.35 17.17 5.93
CA LEU A 750 -25.98 17.82 7.08
C LEU A 750 -26.59 19.18 6.72
N ARG A 751 -25.96 19.93 5.80
CA ARG A 751 -26.37 21.29 5.43
C ARG A 751 -27.69 21.31 4.66
N GLU A 752 -27.96 20.26 3.87
CA GLU A 752 -29.20 20.09 3.11
C GLU A 752 -30.46 20.24 3.99
N TYR A 753 -30.40 19.73 5.22
CA TYR A 753 -31.50 19.86 6.18
C TYR A 753 -31.31 21.05 7.14
N MET A 754 -30.13 21.18 7.75
CA MET A 754 -29.88 22.18 8.80
C MET A 754 -30.01 23.63 8.33
N MET A 755 -29.86 23.90 7.03
CA MET A 755 -30.03 25.24 6.45
C MET A 755 -31.47 25.57 6.04
N THR A 756 -32.46 24.81 6.53
CA THR A 756 -33.87 25.09 6.25
C THR A 756 -34.57 25.67 7.47
N GLU A 757 -35.54 26.56 7.24
CA GLU A 757 -36.46 27.00 8.31
C GLU A 757 -37.22 25.79 8.90
N GLN A 758 -37.53 24.80 8.05
CA GLN A 758 -38.24 23.58 8.44
C GLN A 758 -37.47 22.80 9.52
N CYS A 759 -36.13 22.73 9.43
CA CYS A 759 -35.31 22.09 10.46
C CYS A 759 -35.53 22.68 11.86
N LEU A 760 -35.65 24.00 11.97
CA LEU A 760 -35.94 24.66 13.26
C LEU A 760 -37.35 24.30 13.75
N ILE A 761 -38.33 24.35 12.85
CA ILE A 761 -39.74 24.05 13.16
C ILE A 761 -39.91 22.60 13.63
N ASP A 762 -39.31 21.64 12.91
CA ASP A 762 -39.34 20.21 13.22
C ASP A 762 -38.76 19.92 14.60
N ASN A 763 -37.79 20.74 15.05
CA ASN A 763 -37.14 20.64 16.34
C ASN A 763 -37.76 21.55 17.42
N GLY A 764 -38.95 22.12 17.18
CA GLY A 764 -39.69 22.92 18.14
C GLY A 764 -39.05 24.29 18.44
N ILE A 765 -38.17 24.77 17.57
CA ILE A 765 -37.51 26.07 17.68
C ILE A 765 -38.29 27.09 16.85
N THR A 766 -38.65 28.22 17.46
CA THR A 766 -39.19 29.36 16.72
C THR A 766 -38.04 30.14 16.07
N PRO A 767 -37.97 30.27 14.73
CA PRO A 767 -36.89 31.00 14.07
C PRO A 767 -36.75 32.44 14.55
N THR A 768 -35.51 32.88 14.75
CA THR A 768 -35.15 34.23 15.19
C THR A 768 -34.58 35.07 14.05
N GLU A 769 -34.48 36.39 14.22
CA GLU A 769 -33.78 37.25 13.25
C GLU A 769 -32.31 36.86 13.04
N ALA A 770 -31.65 36.32 14.07
CA ALA A 770 -30.28 35.83 13.97
C ALA A 770 -30.20 34.58 13.08
N ASP A 771 -31.20 33.69 13.14
CA ASP A 771 -31.27 32.51 12.27
C ASP A 771 -31.41 32.92 10.81
N TYR A 772 -32.32 33.84 10.50
CA TYR A 772 -32.48 34.35 9.13
C TYR A 772 -31.23 35.06 8.63
N LYS A 773 -30.50 35.76 9.52
CA LYS A 773 -29.23 36.39 9.16
C LYS A 773 -28.18 35.34 8.79
N ASN A 774 -28.01 34.28 9.58
CA ASN A 774 -27.08 33.20 9.27
C ASN A 774 -27.47 32.48 7.97
N LEU A 775 -28.75 32.11 7.82
CA LEU A 775 -29.27 31.48 6.61
C LEU A 775 -29.01 32.32 5.36
N SER A 776 -29.19 33.66 5.45
CA SER A 776 -28.93 34.56 4.32
C SER A 776 -27.48 34.59 3.83
N LYS A 777 -26.54 34.10 4.65
CA LYS A 777 -25.12 33.96 4.29
C LYS A 777 -24.71 32.52 4.00
N GLY A 778 -25.62 31.56 4.11
CA GLY A 778 -25.30 30.13 4.05
C GLY A 778 -24.62 29.59 5.32
N GLU A 779 -24.80 30.23 6.47
CA GLU A 779 -24.34 29.73 7.77
C GLU A 779 -25.46 28.91 8.45
N ILE A 780 -25.09 27.97 9.32
CA ILE A 780 -26.05 27.21 10.15
C ILE A 780 -26.82 28.19 11.06
N PRO A 781 -28.14 28.00 11.25
CA PRO A 781 -28.94 28.84 12.15
C PRO A 781 -28.31 29.00 13.54
N ALA A 782 -28.26 30.25 14.03
CA ALA A 782 -27.68 30.58 15.32
C ALA A 782 -28.32 29.80 16.48
N SER A 783 -29.62 29.49 16.38
CA SER A 783 -30.37 28.70 17.36
C SER A 783 -29.96 27.23 17.45
N LEU A 784 -29.15 26.73 16.51
CA LEU A 784 -28.55 25.39 16.57
C LEU A 784 -27.12 25.40 17.13
N LEU A 785 -26.51 26.58 17.30
CA LEU A 785 -25.10 26.73 17.59
C LEU A 785 -24.83 27.15 19.04
N THR A 786 -23.64 26.78 19.54
CA THR A 786 -23.07 27.30 20.79
C THR A 786 -21.90 28.25 20.53
N ASP A 787 -21.16 28.01 19.45
CA ASP A 787 -20.14 28.88 18.89
C ASP A 787 -20.16 28.81 17.35
N THR A 788 -19.09 29.24 16.67
CA THR A 788 -19.02 29.27 15.19
C THR A 788 -18.92 27.88 14.53
N ILE A 789 -18.64 26.82 15.28
CA ILE A 789 -18.39 25.46 14.78
C ILE A 789 -19.30 24.44 15.48
N HIS A 790 -19.39 24.52 16.81
CA HIS A 790 -20.06 23.54 17.65
C HIS A 790 -21.53 23.86 17.85
N GLY A 791 -22.36 22.83 17.69
CA GLY A 791 -23.79 22.89 17.92
C GLY A 791 -24.19 22.72 19.38
N ASN A 792 -25.42 23.09 19.70
CA ASN A 792 -26.07 22.72 20.96
C ASN A 792 -26.63 21.28 20.90
N GLN A 793 -27.35 20.86 21.94
CA GLN A 793 -27.90 19.49 21.97
C GLN A 793 -28.82 19.16 20.79
N THR A 794 -29.61 20.12 20.30
CA THR A 794 -30.51 19.90 19.15
C THR A 794 -29.71 19.61 17.88
N PHE A 795 -28.60 20.32 17.66
CA PHE A 795 -27.71 20.05 16.53
C PHE A 795 -27.16 18.63 16.54
N TYR A 796 -26.71 18.13 17.70
CA TYR A 796 -26.23 16.75 17.82
C TYR A 796 -27.34 15.70 17.65
N ASN A 797 -28.57 16.02 18.06
CA ASN A 797 -29.73 15.18 17.77
C ASN A 797 -29.97 15.07 16.26
N ILE A 798 -29.93 16.19 15.54
CA ILE A 798 -30.10 16.21 14.07
C ILE A 798 -29.00 15.38 13.39
N ILE A 799 -27.73 15.49 13.80
CA ILE A 799 -26.66 14.64 13.23
C ILE A 799 -26.97 13.16 13.46
N ALA A 800 -27.35 12.79 14.68
CA ALA A 800 -27.66 11.41 15.01
C ALA A 800 -28.87 10.88 14.23
N ASP A 801 -29.88 11.72 14.01
CA ASP A 801 -31.06 11.37 13.25
C ASP A 801 -30.73 11.17 11.77
N MET A 802 -30.04 12.12 11.13
CA MET A 802 -29.67 12.01 9.72
C MET A 802 -28.70 10.84 9.44
N VAL A 803 -27.72 10.61 10.32
CA VAL A 803 -26.82 9.45 10.21
C VAL A 803 -27.57 8.15 10.47
N GLY A 804 -28.48 8.13 11.46
CA GLY A 804 -29.30 6.97 11.79
C GLY A 804 -30.26 6.59 10.67
N ASP A 805 -30.95 7.56 10.09
CA ASP A 805 -31.83 7.36 8.94
C ASP A 805 -31.04 6.75 7.78
N ARG A 806 -29.83 7.24 7.51
CA ARG A 806 -29.02 6.67 6.44
C ARG A 806 -28.56 5.23 6.73
N ILE A 807 -28.25 4.91 7.98
CA ILE A 807 -27.93 3.53 8.40
C ILE A 807 -29.12 2.59 8.16
N GLU A 808 -30.34 3.06 8.43
CA GLU A 808 -31.58 2.31 8.20
C GLU A 808 -31.89 2.15 6.70
N ASP A 809 -31.76 3.23 5.91
CA ASP A 809 -31.96 3.25 4.46
C ASP A 809 -31.03 2.28 3.73
N LEU A 810 -29.78 2.18 4.19
CA LEU A 810 -28.78 1.24 3.66
C LEU A 810 -28.93 -0.18 4.22
N HIS A 811 -29.88 -0.40 5.12
CA HIS A 811 -30.14 -1.69 5.79
C HIS A 811 -28.92 -2.26 6.51
N TYR A 812 -28.11 -1.39 7.11
CA TYR A 812 -26.92 -1.78 7.84
C TYR A 812 -27.23 -2.35 9.23
N ILE A 813 -28.36 -1.95 9.80
CA ILE A 813 -28.95 -2.50 11.03
C ILE A 813 -30.35 -3.02 10.67
N ARG A 814 -30.71 -4.18 11.22
CA ARG A 814 -32.01 -4.84 10.99
C ARG A 814 -32.99 -4.57 12.11
#